data_AF-A0A2R5FJI2-F1
#
_entry.id   AF-A0A2R5FJI2-F1
#
_cell.length_a   1.000
_cell.length_b   1.000
_cell.length_c   1.000
_cell.angle_alpha   90.00
_cell.angle_beta   90.00
_cell.angle_gamma   90.00
#
_symmetry.space_group_name_H-M   'P 1'
#
loop_
_entity.id
_entity.type
_entity.pdbx_description
1 polymer ?
#
loop_
_entity_poly.entity_id
_entity_poly.type
_entity_poly.pdbx_seq_one_letter_code
_entity_poly.pdbx_strand_id
1 'polypeptide(L)'
;MANSVFNLSNLNGTSGFAINGINPDDRSGNSISNAGDINSDGIDDLIIGAPFADPNGDNSGQTYVVFGSKKSFDAQFYLSTLNGTSGFAINGINPDDRSGNSISSAGDINGDGIDDLIIGANGASPNGITSGQTYVVFGSKESFAAQFNLSTLNGNNGFTINGINQYDSLGNSVSSAGDINGDGIDDLIIGAPFASPNGTSSGQTYVVFGSKESFAAQFDLSTLNGTNGFTINGINEDDLLGNSVSSAGDINGDGIDDLIIGAPFADPNSSSGQSYVVFGSRESFDAQLNLSTLNGTNGFAINGINPDDRSGNSVSSAGDINGDGIDDLIIGAPFADANGDNSGQSYVVFGSRESFAAQFNLSTLNGTNGFVINGFNKGDGFFSSFVSSAGDINGDGIDDLIIAAPFADPNGTNSGQSYVVFGSKEGFGAQLNLFNLNGTNGFTINGINSDDRSGYSVGSAGDINGDGIDDLIIGTPFADPNDISSGQTYVVFGNRAPVLDLNGNSEGIDFSTTFSGTPVSIIDSTFTLDDNDTTLAGATITITNLLNGATESLNATAIGNITSTYNPTTGTLTLSGTDTIANYRQVLSSVTYNSTATNANTTIEFVVDDGQDLNNTSAVATTTLGFVQKLITGTSSADILIGTPNNNIIEGKAGDDKLTGNGGRDKFIFSTGDGIDTITDFGGVGSVGIDSNPSTAVIPEVDTLNPSTAVIPEVDTSNPSTAVIAEVDTLDFTRLGLTAKNLQLNQNGNNLELTFENTSNTQIILENFLLENFNNLPASDTSPAIGNILFDNQRGIVDSFDVFDANSTQTDLFKPNTVTFLNDLNNNITGFKDSGDVINGQGGDDIINGNSGNDLLRGGTGNDTLIGGAGNDTLVGGAGNDVLTGGEGADTFLYNSSTAFNSTDVGLDSINGFYGVFFAATTQSDKIVLNKSTFNTITSVPGIGFSNESDFEITSSAETSTAKIVYDPVSGQLFYNENGSTAGFGSGGLFVTLTGAPILKTSDFIIQA
;
A
#
# COMPACT_ATOMS: atom_id res chain seq x y z
N MET A 1 -2.22 1.12 -14.80
CA MET A 1 -3.08 1.13 -16.00
C MET A 1 -2.24 1.46 -17.22
N ALA A 2 -2.35 0.68 -18.30
CA ALA A 2 -1.29 0.58 -19.31
C ALA A 2 -1.49 1.39 -20.61
N ASN A 3 -2.71 1.75 -21.02
CA ASN A 3 -2.90 2.47 -22.29
C ASN A 3 -3.84 3.66 -22.17
N SER A 4 -3.28 4.86 -22.31
CA SER A 4 -4.04 6.10 -22.53
C SER A 4 -4.55 6.25 -23.97
N VAL A 5 -4.25 5.27 -24.84
CA VAL A 5 -4.56 5.29 -26.27
C VAL A 5 -5.08 3.92 -26.70
N PHE A 6 -6.29 3.90 -27.25
CA PHE A 6 -6.93 2.79 -27.92
C PHE A 6 -6.92 3.04 -29.43
N ASN A 7 -6.65 2.01 -30.24
CA ASN A 7 -6.72 2.12 -31.70
C ASN A 7 -7.89 1.26 -32.19
N LEU A 8 -8.76 1.83 -33.01
CA LEU A 8 -9.93 1.09 -33.56
C LEU A 8 -9.54 -0.14 -34.38
N SER A 9 -8.29 -0.21 -34.87
CA SER A 9 -7.75 -1.40 -35.54
C SER A 9 -7.56 -2.62 -34.63
N ASN A 10 -7.63 -2.45 -33.31
CA ASN A 10 -7.44 -3.53 -32.33
C ASN A 10 -8.72 -4.32 -32.06
N LEU A 11 -9.89 -3.81 -32.50
CA LEU A 11 -11.17 -4.46 -32.30
C LEU A 11 -11.17 -5.87 -32.91
N ASN A 12 -11.58 -6.84 -32.09
CA ASN A 12 -11.39 -8.26 -32.36
C ASN A 12 -12.63 -9.12 -32.06
N GLY A 13 -13.75 -8.49 -31.68
CA GLY A 13 -14.99 -9.14 -31.27
C GLY A 13 -15.15 -9.31 -29.76
N THR A 14 -14.07 -9.20 -28.97
CA THR A 14 -14.10 -9.18 -27.51
C THR A 14 -13.91 -7.79 -26.92
N SER A 15 -13.14 -6.90 -27.58
CA SER A 15 -13.04 -5.48 -27.21
C SER A 15 -13.99 -4.57 -28.01
N GLY A 16 -14.89 -5.18 -28.79
CA GLY A 16 -15.81 -4.53 -29.71
C GLY A 16 -15.60 -4.95 -31.17
N PHE A 17 -16.27 -4.29 -32.11
CA PHE A 17 -16.34 -4.69 -33.51
C PHE A 17 -16.60 -3.51 -34.46
N ALA A 18 -16.31 -3.71 -35.75
CA ALA A 18 -16.64 -2.74 -36.79
C ALA A 18 -17.88 -3.16 -37.59
N ILE A 19 -18.74 -2.22 -37.93
CA ILE A 19 -19.95 -2.36 -38.73
C ILE A 19 -19.73 -1.71 -40.09
N ASN A 20 -19.74 -2.53 -41.14
CA ASN A 20 -19.40 -2.11 -42.50
C ASN A 20 -20.65 -1.71 -43.30
N GLY A 21 -20.59 -0.52 -43.91
CA GLY A 21 -21.58 0.01 -44.85
C GLY A 21 -21.72 -0.82 -46.12
N ILE A 22 -22.72 -0.53 -46.96
CA ILE A 22 -23.10 -1.40 -48.08
C ILE A 22 -22.59 -0.89 -49.43
N ASN A 23 -23.13 0.22 -49.93
CA ASN A 23 -22.83 0.71 -51.28
C ASN A 23 -21.94 1.96 -51.23
N PRO A 24 -21.26 2.31 -52.33
CA PRO A 24 -20.47 3.53 -52.41
C PRO A 24 -21.31 4.77 -52.12
N ASP A 25 -20.72 5.76 -51.47
CA ASP A 25 -21.33 7.05 -51.11
C ASP A 25 -22.57 7.01 -50.20
N ASP A 26 -23.01 5.84 -49.73
CA ASP A 26 -24.11 5.70 -48.75
C ASP A 26 -23.81 6.45 -47.44
N ARG A 27 -22.52 6.52 -47.06
CA ARG A 27 -22.00 7.18 -45.85
C ARG A 27 -22.68 6.72 -44.57
N SER A 28 -22.81 5.40 -44.39
CA SER A 28 -23.29 4.84 -43.13
C SER A 28 -22.41 5.29 -41.95
N GLY A 29 -23.04 5.58 -40.80
CA GLY A 29 -22.37 6.21 -39.66
C GLY A 29 -22.33 7.74 -39.73
N ASN A 30 -23.13 8.35 -40.61
CA ASN A 30 -23.28 9.81 -40.66
C ASN A 30 -23.96 10.35 -39.39
N SER A 31 -24.95 9.61 -38.91
CA SER A 31 -25.55 9.76 -37.59
C SER A 31 -25.64 8.38 -36.94
N ILE A 32 -25.49 8.33 -35.62
CA ILE A 32 -25.48 7.11 -34.80
C ILE A 32 -26.12 7.43 -33.45
N SER A 33 -26.76 6.44 -32.83
CA SER A 33 -27.34 6.55 -31.48
C SER A 33 -27.57 5.16 -30.90
N ASN A 34 -27.62 5.04 -29.58
CA ASN A 34 -28.36 3.96 -28.92
C ASN A 34 -29.83 4.02 -29.37
N ALA A 35 -30.40 2.86 -29.69
CA ALA A 35 -31.81 2.68 -30.05
C ALA A 35 -32.68 2.27 -28.86
N GLY A 36 -32.08 1.93 -27.71
CA GLY A 36 -32.74 1.24 -26.61
C GLY A 36 -33.07 -0.21 -26.99
N ASP A 37 -33.94 -0.86 -26.22
CA ASP A 37 -34.40 -2.23 -26.47
C ASP A 37 -35.65 -2.22 -27.37
N ILE A 38 -35.45 -2.00 -28.68
CA ILE A 38 -36.55 -1.89 -29.65
C ILE A 38 -37.28 -3.22 -29.87
N ASN A 39 -36.64 -4.34 -29.50
CA ASN A 39 -37.11 -5.68 -29.79
C ASN A 39 -37.61 -6.43 -28.52
N SER A 40 -37.48 -5.81 -27.35
CA SER A 40 -37.88 -6.29 -26.03
C SER A 40 -37.15 -7.57 -25.58
N ASP A 41 -35.86 -7.71 -25.89
CA ASP A 41 -35.02 -8.82 -25.42
C ASP A 41 -34.14 -8.48 -24.19
N GLY A 42 -34.19 -7.23 -23.73
CA GLY A 42 -33.51 -6.71 -22.56
C GLY A 42 -32.04 -6.37 -22.80
N ILE A 43 -31.64 -6.14 -24.05
CA ILE A 43 -30.30 -5.70 -24.46
C ILE A 43 -30.47 -4.45 -25.33
N ASP A 44 -29.58 -3.49 -25.19
CA ASP A 44 -29.62 -2.29 -26.03
C ASP A 44 -29.30 -2.60 -27.50
N ASP A 45 -29.99 -1.90 -28.39
CA ASP A 45 -29.80 -1.99 -29.83
C ASP A 45 -29.15 -0.71 -30.38
N LEU A 46 -28.64 -0.75 -31.61
CA LEU A 46 -28.05 0.41 -32.26
C LEU A 46 -28.87 0.90 -33.44
N ILE A 47 -28.87 2.21 -33.67
CA ILE A 47 -29.38 2.82 -34.89
C ILE A 47 -28.28 3.60 -35.63
N ILE A 48 -28.17 3.38 -36.94
CA ILE A 48 -27.12 3.92 -37.82
C ILE A 48 -27.73 4.55 -39.07
N GLY A 49 -27.42 5.82 -39.33
CA GLY A 49 -27.92 6.60 -40.46
C GLY A 49 -26.99 6.57 -41.67
N ALA A 50 -27.59 6.39 -42.85
CA ALA A 50 -26.96 6.48 -44.16
C ALA A 50 -27.83 7.37 -45.09
N PRO A 51 -27.82 8.70 -44.88
CA PRO A 51 -28.75 9.63 -45.53
C PRO A 51 -28.57 9.74 -47.05
N PHE A 52 -27.46 9.23 -47.60
CA PHE A 52 -27.17 9.27 -49.03
C PHE A 52 -27.40 7.93 -49.73
N ALA A 53 -27.89 6.92 -48.99
CA ALA A 53 -28.27 5.66 -49.59
C ALA A 53 -29.50 5.81 -50.51
N ASP A 54 -29.60 4.91 -51.49
CA ASP A 54 -30.58 5.00 -52.59
C ASP A 54 -31.66 3.89 -52.58
N PRO A 55 -32.30 3.51 -51.45
CA PRO A 55 -33.24 2.39 -51.44
C PRO A 55 -34.50 2.64 -52.31
N ASN A 56 -34.92 3.90 -52.45
CA ASN A 56 -36.08 4.29 -53.26
C ASN A 56 -35.76 5.48 -54.21
N GLY A 57 -34.50 5.59 -54.65
CA GLY A 57 -33.98 6.62 -55.55
C GLY A 57 -32.91 7.51 -54.89
N ASP A 58 -32.25 8.34 -55.70
CA ASP A 58 -31.07 9.14 -55.33
C ASP A 58 -31.25 9.89 -54.00
N ASN A 59 -30.37 9.63 -53.02
CA ASN A 59 -30.37 10.18 -51.67
C ASN A 59 -31.72 10.10 -50.94
N SER A 60 -32.52 9.05 -51.21
CA SER A 60 -33.75 8.82 -50.44
C SER A 60 -33.46 8.52 -48.97
N GLY A 61 -32.26 8.02 -48.69
CA GLY A 61 -31.74 7.74 -47.36
C GLY A 61 -32.15 6.37 -46.84
N GLN A 62 -31.32 5.82 -45.97
CA GLN A 62 -31.58 4.56 -45.29
C GLN A 62 -31.07 4.64 -43.85
N THR A 63 -31.74 3.94 -42.96
CA THR A 63 -31.34 3.78 -41.57
C THR A 63 -31.24 2.29 -41.26
N TYR A 64 -30.34 1.89 -40.40
CA TYR A 64 -30.13 0.49 -40.02
C TYR A 64 -30.26 0.35 -38.53
N VAL A 65 -30.95 -0.69 -38.10
CA VAL A 65 -31.00 -1.13 -36.70
C VAL A 65 -30.18 -2.39 -36.60
N VAL A 66 -29.24 -2.45 -35.66
CA VAL A 66 -28.43 -3.63 -35.33
C VAL A 66 -28.79 -4.08 -33.94
N PHE A 67 -29.21 -5.33 -33.78
CA PHE A 67 -29.64 -5.82 -32.47
C PHE A 67 -28.45 -6.21 -31.58
N GLY A 68 -28.58 -5.92 -30.30
CA GLY A 68 -27.65 -6.34 -29.27
C GLY A 68 -27.62 -7.84 -29.03
N SER A 69 -26.55 -8.32 -28.39
CA SER A 69 -26.42 -9.75 -28.11
C SER A 69 -25.41 -10.08 -27.02
N LYS A 70 -25.84 -10.95 -26.07
CA LYS A 70 -24.94 -11.69 -25.16
C LYS A 70 -24.06 -12.73 -25.84
N LYS A 71 -24.20 -12.93 -27.15
CA LYS A 71 -23.29 -13.78 -27.93
C LYS A 71 -22.15 -12.90 -28.43
N SER A 72 -20.95 -13.47 -28.47
CA SER A 72 -19.79 -12.78 -29.03
C SER A 72 -20.07 -12.28 -30.46
N PHE A 73 -19.68 -11.04 -30.70
CA PHE A 73 -19.68 -10.45 -32.03
C PHE A 73 -18.42 -10.86 -32.78
N ASP A 74 -18.53 -11.06 -34.09
CA ASP A 74 -17.35 -11.13 -34.94
C ASP A 74 -16.73 -9.72 -35.03
N ALA A 75 -15.41 -9.63 -35.16
CA ALA A 75 -14.71 -8.34 -35.30
C ALA A 75 -15.23 -7.46 -36.46
N GLN A 76 -15.93 -8.06 -37.43
CA GLN A 76 -16.49 -7.40 -38.61
C GLN A 76 -17.95 -7.82 -38.79
N PHE A 77 -18.87 -6.88 -38.62
CA PHE A 77 -20.28 -6.99 -38.91
C PHE A 77 -20.61 -6.27 -40.22
N TYR A 78 -21.54 -6.78 -41.02
CA TYR A 78 -21.88 -6.19 -42.33
C TYR A 78 -23.36 -5.86 -42.36
N LEU A 79 -23.71 -4.60 -42.64
CA LEU A 79 -25.13 -4.18 -42.70
C LEU A 79 -25.93 -4.93 -43.78
N SER A 80 -25.27 -5.49 -44.78
CA SER A 80 -25.89 -6.32 -45.82
C SER A 80 -26.39 -7.69 -45.33
N THR A 81 -26.01 -8.13 -44.13
CA THR A 81 -26.42 -9.44 -43.57
C THR A 81 -27.65 -9.35 -42.66
N LEU A 82 -28.14 -8.14 -42.38
CA LEU A 82 -29.36 -7.90 -41.61
C LEU A 82 -30.54 -8.65 -42.20
N ASN A 83 -31.27 -9.35 -41.32
CA ASN A 83 -32.26 -10.35 -41.73
C ASN A 83 -33.52 -10.37 -40.86
N GLY A 84 -33.66 -9.41 -39.94
CA GLY A 84 -34.75 -9.33 -38.98
C GLY A 84 -34.48 -10.01 -37.63
N THR A 85 -33.42 -10.83 -37.52
CA THR A 85 -33.00 -11.44 -36.24
C THR A 85 -31.71 -10.85 -35.67
N SER A 86 -30.90 -10.22 -36.51
CA SER A 86 -29.69 -9.47 -36.12
C SER A 86 -29.86 -7.97 -36.33
N GLY A 87 -31.10 -7.52 -36.46
CA GLY A 87 -31.48 -6.18 -36.90
C GLY A 87 -32.07 -6.13 -38.31
N PHE A 88 -32.37 -4.92 -38.80
CA PHE A 88 -33.10 -4.66 -40.05
C PHE A 88 -32.77 -3.29 -40.65
N ALA A 89 -33.07 -3.10 -41.94
CA ALA A 89 -32.93 -1.82 -42.63
C ALA A 89 -34.27 -1.09 -42.76
N ILE A 90 -34.25 0.24 -42.62
CA ILE A 90 -35.39 1.15 -42.75
C ILE A 90 -35.16 2.04 -43.98
N ASN A 91 -36.01 1.88 -44.98
CA ASN A 91 -35.87 2.57 -46.26
C ASN A 91 -36.61 3.92 -46.26
N GLY A 92 -35.92 4.97 -46.70
CA GLY A 92 -36.47 6.27 -47.05
C GLY A 92 -37.52 6.21 -48.17
N ILE A 93 -38.25 7.30 -48.40
CA ILE A 93 -39.44 7.28 -49.26
C ILE A 93 -39.16 7.83 -50.66
N ASN A 94 -38.77 9.10 -50.79
CA ASN A 94 -38.56 9.77 -52.08
C ASN A 94 -37.10 10.18 -52.27
N PRO A 95 -36.65 10.37 -53.52
CA PRO A 95 -35.34 10.94 -53.79
C PRO A 95 -35.12 12.27 -53.07
N ASP A 96 -33.90 12.50 -52.61
CA ASP A 96 -33.42 13.67 -51.88
C ASP A 96 -34.07 13.91 -50.49
N ASP A 97 -34.91 12.99 -49.99
CA ASP A 97 -35.49 13.10 -48.64
C ASP A 97 -34.41 13.02 -47.55
N ARG A 98 -33.33 12.26 -47.81
CA ARG A 98 -32.19 12.04 -46.90
C ARG A 98 -32.60 11.52 -45.51
N SER A 99 -33.49 10.54 -45.45
CA SER A 99 -33.85 9.93 -44.17
C SER A 99 -32.63 9.31 -43.49
N GLY A 100 -32.49 9.51 -42.18
CA GLY A 100 -31.31 9.07 -41.43
C GLY A 100 -30.21 10.13 -41.35
N ASN A 101 -30.50 11.39 -41.72
CA ASN A 101 -29.56 12.50 -41.53
C ASN A 101 -29.36 12.83 -40.05
N SER A 102 -30.41 12.68 -39.24
CA SER A 102 -30.36 12.71 -37.78
C SER A 102 -31.28 11.62 -37.27
N ILE A 103 -30.84 10.89 -36.25
CA ILE A 103 -31.54 9.75 -35.67
C ILE A 103 -31.33 9.77 -34.16
N SER A 104 -32.26 9.16 -33.42
CA SER A 104 -32.12 8.90 -31.99
C SER A 104 -33.10 7.81 -31.56
N SER A 105 -32.94 7.27 -30.36
CA SER A 105 -34.07 6.66 -29.66
C SER A 105 -35.16 7.72 -29.44
N ALA A 106 -36.41 7.29 -29.52
CA ALA A 106 -37.58 8.07 -29.16
C ALA A 106 -38.07 7.76 -27.73
N GLY A 107 -37.38 6.86 -27.01
CA GLY A 107 -37.91 6.23 -25.80
C GLY A 107 -39.22 5.50 -26.07
N ASP A 108 -40.02 5.25 -25.03
CA ASP A 108 -41.35 4.65 -25.14
C ASP A 108 -42.43 5.73 -25.39
N ILE A 109 -42.40 6.36 -26.58
CA ILE A 109 -43.32 7.46 -26.94
C ILE A 109 -44.79 7.01 -27.00
N ASN A 110 -45.04 5.71 -27.14
CA ASN A 110 -46.39 5.14 -27.24
C ASN A 110 -46.87 4.46 -25.93
N GLY A 111 -46.01 4.35 -24.91
CA GLY A 111 -46.34 3.86 -23.58
C GLY A 111 -46.59 2.34 -23.47
N ASP A 112 -46.01 1.52 -24.36
CA ASP A 112 -46.11 0.06 -24.37
C ASP A 112 -44.95 -0.68 -23.69
N GLY A 113 -43.95 0.08 -23.22
CA GLY A 113 -42.77 -0.38 -22.51
C GLY A 113 -41.69 -0.94 -23.42
N ILE A 114 -41.63 -0.52 -24.68
CA ILE A 114 -40.60 -0.86 -25.66
C ILE A 114 -40.07 0.44 -26.26
N ASP A 115 -38.76 0.54 -26.43
CA ASP A 115 -38.16 1.73 -27.03
C ASP A 115 -38.55 1.87 -28.50
N ASP A 116 -38.81 3.11 -28.92
CA ASP A 116 -39.16 3.50 -30.27
C ASP A 116 -38.02 4.29 -30.92
N LEU A 117 -38.10 4.56 -32.22
CA LEU A 117 -37.07 5.31 -32.96
C LEU A 117 -37.61 6.59 -33.56
N ILE A 118 -36.76 7.63 -33.60
CA ILE A 118 -37.02 8.86 -34.35
C ILE A 118 -35.98 9.07 -35.46
N ILE A 119 -36.46 9.35 -36.67
CA ILE A 119 -35.64 9.47 -37.89
C ILE A 119 -35.98 10.78 -38.60
N GLY A 120 -35.00 11.67 -38.70
CA GLY A 120 -35.07 12.93 -39.44
C GLY A 120 -34.77 12.76 -40.93
N ALA A 121 -35.55 13.45 -41.76
CA ALA A 121 -35.41 13.56 -43.21
C ALA A 121 -35.55 15.03 -43.61
N ASN A 122 -34.52 15.82 -43.33
CA ASN A 122 -34.55 17.28 -43.50
C ASN A 122 -34.64 17.73 -44.97
N GLY A 123 -34.27 16.87 -45.93
CA GLY A 123 -34.41 17.11 -47.36
C GLY A 123 -35.84 16.91 -47.88
N ALA A 124 -36.69 16.22 -47.11
CA ALA A 124 -38.04 15.89 -47.52
C ALA A 124 -38.89 17.13 -47.78
N SER A 125 -39.82 17.01 -48.73
CA SER A 125 -40.61 18.15 -49.21
C SER A 125 -42.13 17.96 -49.10
N PRO A 126 -42.70 17.52 -47.95
CA PRO A 126 -44.14 17.28 -47.82
C PRO A 126 -45.00 18.53 -48.00
N ASN A 127 -44.51 19.71 -47.62
CA ASN A 127 -45.25 20.98 -47.67
C ASN A 127 -44.49 22.10 -48.42
N GLY A 128 -43.64 21.71 -49.37
CA GLY A 128 -42.79 22.62 -50.14
C GLY A 128 -41.33 22.17 -50.12
N ILE A 129 -40.48 22.82 -50.92
CA ILE A 129 -39.06 22.45 -51.06
C ILE A 129 -38.41 22.45 -49.68
N THR A 130 -37.82 21.30 -49.29
CA THR A 130 -37.09 21.09 -48.03
C THR A 130 -37.85 21.64 -46.81
N SER A 131 -39.16 21.42 -46.76
CA SER A 131 -39.92 21.69 -45.53
C SER A 131 -39.48 20.76 -44.40
N GLY A 132 -38.91 19.61 -44.74
CA GLY A 132 -38.46 18.56 -43.83
C GLY A 132 -39.59 17.64 -43.40
N GLN A 133 -39.20 16.48 -42.89
CA GLN A 133 -40.10 15.45 -42.36
C GLN A 133 -39.36 14.62 -41.30
N THR A 134 -40.11 14.11 -40.33
CA THR A 134 -39.61 13.21 -39.29
C THR A 134 -40.51 11.99 -39.22
N TYR A 135 -39.93 10.84 -38.91
CA TYR A 135 -40.64 9.58 -38.79
C TYR A 135 -40.39 8.97 -37.42
N VAL A 136 -41.44 8.47 -36.82
CA VAL A 136 -41.37 7.66 -35.60
C VAL A 136 -41.70 6.23 -36.00
N VAL A 137 -40.86 5.28 -35.59
CA VAL A 137 -41.04 3.84 -35.83
C VAL A 137 -41.17 3.17 -34.48
N PHE A 138 -42.28 2.46 -34.25
CA PHE A 138 -42.48 1.81 -32.96
C PHE A 138 -41.67 0.52 -32.82
N GLY A 139 -41.16 0.29 -31.63
CA GLY A 139 -40.61 -0.96 -31.14
C GLY A 139 -41.66 -2.06 -31.11
N SER A 140 -41.20 -3.31 -31.05
CA SER A 140 -42.08 -4.46 -31.15
C SER A 140 -41.44 -5.73 -30.65
N LYS A 141 -42.20 -6.50 -29.85
CA LYS A 141 -41.85 -7.88 -29.48
C LYS A 141 -42.03 -8.88 -30.63
N GLU A 142 -42.80 -8.51 -31.65
CA GLU A 142 -42.92 -9.29 -32.88
C GLU A 142 -41.67 -9.09 -33.75
N SER A 143 -41.28 -10.14 -34.47
CA SER A 143 -40.07 -10.12 -35.28
C SER A 143 -40.14 -9.06 -36.40
N PHE A 144 -39.08 -8.27 -36.53
CA PHE A 144 -38.93 -7.35 -37.65
C PHE A 144 -38.59 -8.10 -38.94
N ALA A 145 -39.11 -7.60 -40.07
CA ALA A 145 -38.63 -8.04 -41.37
C ALA A 145 -37.25 -7.42 -41.65
N ALA A 146 -36.43 -8.06 -42.47
CA ALA A 146 -35.11 -7.54 -42.86
C ALA A 146 -35.16 -6.11 -43.47
N GLN A 147 -36.30 -5.73 -44.05
CA GLN A 147 -36.54 -4.39 -44.58
C GLN A 147 -37.89 -3.85 -44.10
N PHE A 148 -37.85 -2.62 -43.60
CA PHE A 148 -39.00 -1.80 -43.23
C PHE A 148 -39.05 -0.58 -44.16
N ASN A 149 -40.24 -0.14 -44.60
CA ASN A 149 -40.36 1.03 -45.46
C ASN A 149 -41.17 2.11 -44.73
N LEU A 150 -40.61 3.33 -44.62
CA LEU A 150 -41.26 4.44 -43.91
C LEU A 150 -42.62 4.82 -44.50
N SER A 151 -42.86 4.54 -45.78
CA SER A 151 -44.16 4.74 -46.44
C SER A 151 -45.29 3.85 -45.91
N THR A 152 -44.98 2.86 -45.06
CA THR A 152 -45.95 1.91 -44.47
C THR A 152 -46.43 2.29 -43.07
N LEU A 153 -45.93 3.41 -42.53
CA LEU A 153 -46.35 3.94 -41.24
C LEU A 153 -47.85 4.28 -41.27
N ASN A 154 -48.58 3.82 -40.25
CA ASN A 154 -50.04 3.86 -40.23
C ASN A 154 -50.66 4.21 -38.88
N GLY A 155 -49.83 4.57 -37.88
CA GLY A 155 -50.26 4.89 -36.52
C GLY A 155 -50.18 3.71 -35.55
N ASN A 156 -50.12 2.46 -36.03
CA ASN A 156 -49.92 1.28 -35.17
C ASN A 156 -48.47 0.77 -35.16
N ASN A 157 -47.67 1.17 -36.14
CA ASN A 157 -46.25 0.80 -36.28
C ASN A 157 -45.36 2.05 -36.33
N GLY A 158 -45.87 3.16 -35.80
CA GLY A 158 -45.29 4.48 -35.88
C GLY A 158 -46.07 5.44 -36.79
N PHE A 159 -45.58 6.67 -36.92
CA PHE A 159 -46.26 7.77 -37.57
C PHE A 159 -45.27 8.78 -38.18
N THR A 160 -45.79 9.65 -39.04
CA THR A 160 -45.00 10.69 -39.74
C THR A 160 -45.34 12.09 -39.25
N ILE A 161 -44.34 12.96 -39.16
CA ILE A 161 -44.47 14.37 -38.77
C ILE A 161 -43.95 15.23 -39.92
N ASN A 162 -44.80 16.09 -40.49
CA ASN A 162 -44.44 16.90 -41.64
C ASN A 162 -44.01 18.30 -41.22
N GLY A 163 -42.93 18.82 -41.82
CA GLY A 163 -42.55 20.22 -41.69
C GLY A 163 -43.63 21.15 -42.22
N ILE A 164 -43.75 22.35 -41.65
CA ILE A 164 -44.90 23.24 -41.87
C ILE A 164 -44.73 24.06 -43.15
N ASN A 165 -43.62 24.77 -43.31
CA ASN A 165 -43.36 25.64 -44.46
C ASN A 165 -42.15 25.16 -45.26
N GLN A 166 -42.07 25.58 -46.52
CA GLN A 166 -40.87 25.39 -47.34
C GLN A 166 -39.62 25.94 -46.63
N TYR A 167 -38.48 25.27 -46.81
CA TYR A 167 -37.17 25.59 -46.24
C TYR A 167 -37.02 25.48 -44.73
N ASP A 168 -38.08 25.23 -43.96
CA ASP A 168 -37.99 25.04 -42.49
C ASP A 168 -37.01 23.89 -42.11
N SER A 169 -36.87 22.88 -42.99
CA SER A 169 -35.99 21.72 -42.83
C SER A 169 -36.20 20.98 -41.51
N LEU A 170 -37.47 20.73 -41.13
CA LEU A 170 -37.83 19.92 -39.98
C LEU A 170 -37.09 18.57 -39.97
N GLY A 171 -36.62 18.15 -38.80
CA GLY A 171 -35.88 16.90 -38.64
C GLY A 171 -34.41 17.04 -38.98
N ASN A 172 -33.88 18.27 -38.97
CA ASN A 172 -32.43 18.51 -39.08
C ASN A 172 -31.68 17.91 -37.87
N SER A 173 -32.27 18.06 -36.68
CA SER A 173 -31.84 17.39 -35.45
C SER A 173 -33.08 16.85 -34.75
N VAL A 174 -32.99 15.60 -34.28
CA VAL A 174 -34.05 14.91 -33.53
C VAL A 174 -33.46 14.23 -32.31
N SER A 175 -34.23 14.12 -31.24
CA SER A 175 -33.87 13.37 -30.03
C SER A 175 -35.14 13.01 -29.24
N SER A 176 -35.04 12.05 -28.32
CA SER A 176 -35.98 11.96 -27.21
C SER A 176 -35.91 13.24 -26.37
N ALA A 177 -37.05 13.65 -25.83
CA ALA A 177 -37.17 14.72 -24.85
C ALA A 177 -37.23 14.18 -23.40
N GLY A 178 -37.17 12.85 -23.21
CA GLY A 178 -37.54 12.21 -21.95
C GLY A 178 -38.98 12.51 -21.57
N ASP A 179 -39.36 12.31 -20.31
CA ASP A 179 -40.69 12.63 -19.77
C ASP A 179 -40.75 14.10 -19.31
N ILE A 180 -40.69 15.05 -20.26
CA ILE A 180 -40.67 16.48 -19.94
C ILE A 180 -41.96 16.97 -19.27
N ASN A 181 -43.08 16.26 -19.47
CA ASN A 181 -44.37 16.64 -18.91
C ASN A 181 -44.72 15.86 -17.60
N GLY A 182 -43.90 14.89 -17.22
CA GLY A 182 -44.03 14.13 -15.98
C GLY A 182 -45.16 13.10 -15.96
N ASP A 183 -45.67 12.64 -17.10
CA ASP A 183 -46.75 11.64 -17.18
C ASP A 183 -46.27 10.18 -17.24
N GLY A 184 -44.95 9.98 -17.26
CA GLY A 184 -44.26 8.70 -17.28
C GLY A 184 -44.23 8.06 -18.68
N ILE A 185 -44.29 8.87 -19.73
CA ILE A 185 -44.14 8.47 -21.14
C ILE A 185 -43.09 9.40 -21.75
N ASP A 186 -42.16 8.85 -22.52
CA ASP A 186 -41.15 9.66 -23.19
C ASP A 186 -41.79 10.58 -24.24
N ASP A 187 -41.21 11.76 -24.44
CA ASP A 187 -41.64 12.78 -25.38
C ASP A 187 -40.59 12.95 -26.50
N LEU A 188 -40.88 13.72 -27.55
CA LEU A 188 -39.95 13.97 -28.66
C LEU A 188 -39.57 15.44 -28.77
N ILE A 189 -38.32 15.70 -29.18
CA ILE A 189 -37.88 17.04 -29.61
C ILE A 189 -37.35 17.04 -31.04
N ILE A 190 -37.81 18.01 -31.83
CA ILE A 190 -37.54 18.08 -33.28
C ILE A 190 -37.14 19.51 -33.68
N GLY A 191 -35.94 19.65 -34.23
CA GLY A 191 -35.40 20.92 -34.71
C GLY A 191 -35.79 21.26 -36.15
N ALA A 192 -36.14 22.53 -36.38
CA ALA A 192 -36.35 23.16 -37.68
C ALA A 192 -35.58 24.50 -37.73
N PRO A 193 -34.24 24.47 -37.82
CA PRO A 193 -33.39 25.65 -37.60
C PRO A 193 -33.57 26.77 -38.62
N PHE A 194 -34.15 26.49 -39.78
CA PHE A 194 -34.37 27.49 -40.83
C PHE A 194 -35.81 28.04 -40.84
N ALA A 195 -36.66 27.55 -39.93
CA ALA A 195 -37.97 28.13 -39.71
C ALA A 195 -37.85 29.61 -39.30
N SER A 196 -38.85 30.41 -39.69
CA SER A 196 -38.79 31.87 -39.55
C SER A 196 -39.89 32.46 -38.66
N PRO A 197 -40.12 31.97 -37.42
CA PRO A 197 -41.19 32.49 -36.57
C PRO A 197 -40.99 33.95 -36.14
N ASN A 198 -39.76 34.42 -36.00
CA ASN A 198 -39.43 35.77 -35.51
C ASN A 198 -38.40 36.51 -36.39
N GLY A 199 -38.27 36.15 -37.66
CA GLY A 199 -37.25 36.66 -38.58
C GLY A 199 -36.74 35.55 -39.49
N THR A 200 -35.99 35.86 -40.54
CA THR A 200 -35.43 34.84 -41.44
C THR A 200 -34.58 33.86 -40.64
N SER A 201 -34.84 32.56 -40.75
CA SER A 201 -34.05 31.51 -40.09
C SER A 201 -33.81 31.78 -38.59
N SER A 202 -34.78 32.37 -37.89
CA SER A 202 -34.67 32.51 -36.43
C SER A 202 -34.64 31.15 -35.73
N GLY A 203 -35.14 30.12 -36.41
CA GLY A 203 -35.21 28.75 -35.93
C GLY A 203 -36.45 28.49 -35.10
N GLN A 204 -36.83 27.21 -35.04
CA GLN A 204 -37.98 26.72 -34.30
C GLN A 204 -37.74 25.28 -33.89
N THR A 205 -38.26 24.91 -32.72
CA THR A 205 -38.21 23.54 -32.21
C THR A 205 -39.62 23.12 -31.80
N TYR A 206 -39.94 21.85 -31.99
CA TYR A 206 -41.22 21.27 -31.64
C TYR A 206 -41.03 20.18 -30.61
N VAL A 207 -41.82 20.24 -29.54
CA VAL A 207 -41.94 19.17 -28.55
C VAL A 207 -43.27 18.48 -28.79
N VAL A 208 -43.26 17.16 -28.94
CA VAL A 208 -44.46 16.33 -29.13
C VAL A 208 -44.55 15.38 -27.95
N PHE A 209 -45.68 15.42 -27.24
CA PHE A 209 -45.85 14.54 -26.08
C PHE A 209 -46.20 13.11 -26.48
N GLY A 210 -45.66 12.17 -25.73
CA GLY A 210 -46.00 10.78 -25.74
C GLY A 210 -47.41 10.51 -25.27
N SER A 211 -47.92 9.36 -25.67
CA SER A 211 -49.31 9.03 -25.43
C SER A 211 -49.59 7.54 -25.57
N LYS A 212 -50.28 6.99 -24.56
CA LYS A 212 -50.91 5.65 -24.63
C LYS A 212 -52.11 5.59 -25.56
N GLU A 213 -52.69 6.74 -25.94
CA GLU A 213 -53.70 6.81 -26.98
C GLU A 213 -53.05 6.66 -28.36
N SER A 214 -53.72 5.99 -29.29
CA SER A 214 -53.15 5.71 -30.61
C SER A 214 -52.83 6.97 -31.40
N PHE A 215 -51.63 7.02 -31.97
CA PHE A 215 -51.23 8.06 -32.90
C PHE A 215 -51.91 7.87 -34.26
N ALA A 216 -52.26 8.98 -34.91
CA ALA A 216 -52.63 8.94 -36.32
C ALA A 216 -51.39 8.66 -37.18
N ALA A 217 -51.57 8.09 -38.37
CA ALA A 217 -50.47 7.83 -39.32
C ALA A 217 -49.64 9.09 -39.65
N GLN A 218 -50.25 10.27 -39.56
CA GLN A 218 -49.58 11.55 -39.68
C GLN A 218 -49.98 12.45 -38.51
N PHE A 219 -48.98 13.01 -37.82
CA PHE A 219 -49.16 14.02 -36.77
C PHE A 219 -49.04 15.43 -37.36
N ASP A 220 -49.95 16.32 -36.98
CA ASP A 220 -50.00 17.71 -37.46
C ASP A 220 -49.46 18.66 -36.39
N LEU A 221 -48.26 19.20 -36.61
CA LEU A 221 -47.59 20.13 -35.70
C LEU A 221 -48.38 21.41 -35.45
N SER A 222 -49.29 21.81 -36.34
CA SER A 222 -50.14 22.98 -36.12
C SER A 222 -51.20 22.77 -35.03
N THR A 223 -51.37 21.52 -34.57
CA THR A 223 -52.33 21.15 -33.52
C THR A 223 -51.74 21.17 -32.10
N LEU A 224 -50.44 21.45 -31.97
CA LEU A 224 -49.78 21.59 -30.68
C LEU A 224 -50.44 22.69 -29.86
N ASN A 225 -50.84 22.37 -28.63
CA ASN A 225 -51.68 23.24 -27.81
C ASN A 225 -51.31 23.28 -26.33
N GLY A 226 -50.21 22.62 -25.95
CA GLY A 226 -49.76 22.52 -24.57
C GLY A 226 -50.17 21.23 -23.85
N THR A 227 -51.16 20.48 -24.37
CA THR A 227 -51.54 19.16 -23.82
C THR A 227 -51.09 17.98 -24.68
N ASN A 228 -50.57 18.24 -25.88
CA ASN A 228 -50.05 17.24 -26.82
C ASN A 228 -48.66 17.63 -27.33
N GLY A 229 -47.98 18.49 -26.57
CA GLY A 229 -46.74 19.16 -26.93
C GLY A 229 -46.91 20.65 -27.20
N PHE A 230 -45.81 21.30 -27.53
CA PHE A 230 -45.72 22.76 -27.69
C PHE A 230 -44.58 23.15 -28.65
N THR A 231 -44.61 24.40 -29.11
CA THR A 231 -43.60 24.95 -30.02
C THR A 231 -42.68 25.94 -29.30
N ILE A 232 -41.39 25.91 -29.60
CA ILE A 232 -40.38 26.82 -29.06
C ILE A 232 -39.82 27.65 -30.23
N ASN A 233 -39.98 28.98 -30.16
CA ASN A 233 -39.56 29.87 -31.24
C ASN A 233 -38.20 30.50 -30.91
N GLY A 234 -37.31 30.56 -31.91
CA GLY A 234 -36.08 31.33 -31.86
C GLY A 234 -36.35 32.83 -31.67
N ILE A 235 -35.36 33.55 -31.15
CA ILE A 235 -35.57 34.93 -30.68
C ILE A 235 -35.34 35.93 -31.81
N ASN A 236 -34.18 35.89 -32.46
CA ASN A 236 -33.79 36.84 -33.51
C ASN A 236 -33.55 36.13 -34.86
N GLU A 237 -33.53 36.93 -35.93
CA GLU A 237 -33.15 36.49 -37.28
C GLU A 237 -31.75 35.86 -37.27
N ASP A 238 -31.58 34.77 -38.02
CA ASP A 238 -30.35 34.00 -38.21
C ASP A 238 -29.77 33.29 -36.94
N ASP A 239 -30.49 33.26 -35.81
CA ASP A 239 -30.04 32.54 -34.60
C ASP A 239 -29.93 31.01 -34.80
N LEU A 240 -30.70 30.45 -35.75
CA LEU A 240 -30.80 29.01 -36.05
C LEU A 240 -31.14 28.12 -34.84
N LEU A 241 -32.08 28.55 -33.98
CA LEU A 241 -32.57 27.71 -32.88
C LEU A 241 -33.03 26.34 -33.38
N GLY A 242 -32.61 25.27 -32.71
CA GLY A 242 -32.94 23.89 -33.10
C GLY A 242 -31.94 23.31 -34.10
N ASN A 243 -30.76 23.92 -34.24
CA ASN A 243 -29.65 23.35 -35.00
C ASN A 243 -29.19 22.01 -34.39
N SER A 244 -29.22 21.91 -33.07
CA SER A 244 -28.99 20.69 -32.30
C SER A 244 -29.98 20.69 -31.12
N VAL A 245 -30.61 19.54 -30.88
CA VAL A 245 -31.55 19.31 -29.78
C VAL A 245 -31.19 18.01 -29.07
N SER A 246 -31.41 17.97 -27.76
CA SER A 246 -31.28 16.75 -26.95
C SER A 246 -32.14 16.87 -25.68
N SER A 247 -32.45 15.74 -25.05
CA SER A 247 -32.79 15.74 -23.63
C SER A 247 -31.60 16.27 -22.83
N ALA A 248 -31.89 17.03 -21.78
CA ALA A 248 -30.92 17.48 -20.80
C ALA A 248 -30.88 16.55 -19.56
N GLY A 249 -31.75 15.54 -19.49
CA GLY A 249 -32.02 14.82 -18.24
C GLY A 249 -32.63 15.74 -17.18
N ASP A 250 -32.64 15.32 -15.93
CA ASP A 250 -33.10 16.13 -14.80
C ASP A 250 -31.98 17.04 -14.27
N ILE A 251 -31.70 18.14 -14.97
CA ILE A 251 -30.59 19.02 -14.60
C ILE A 251 -30.88 19.89 -13.36
N ASN A 252 -32.15 20.02 -12.98
CA ASN A 252 -32.57 20.81 -11.83
C ASN A 252 -32.89 19.96 -10.58
N GLY A 253 -32.87 18.64 -10.71
CA GLY A 253 -33.04 17.67 -9.63
C GLY A 253 -34.47 17.53 -9.13
N ASP A 254 -35.50 17.86 -9.92
CA ASP A 254 -36.91 17.76 -9.54
C ASP A 254 -37.59 16.43 -9.96
N GLY A 255 -36.84 15.56 -10.64
CA GLY A 255 -37.24 14.24 -11.12
C GLY A 255 -38.07 14.27 -12.40
N ILE A 256 -37.93 15.33 -13.22
CA ILE A 256 -38.58 15.47 -14.53
C ILE A 256 -37.49 15.82 -15.54
N ASP A 257 -37.55 15.22 -16.73
CA ASP A 257 -36.57 15.49 -17.78
C ASP A 257 -36.69 16.92 -18.31
N ASP A 258 -35.54 17.54 -18.57
CA ASP A 258 -35.40 18.87 -19.12
C ASP A 258 -34.91 18.80 -20.59
N LEU A 259 -34.90 19.94 -21.30
CA LEU A 259 -34.43 20.01 -22.68
C LEU A 259 -33.23 20.92 -22.82
N ILE A 260 -32.34 20.60 -23.77
CA ILE A 260 -31.33 21.53 -24.27
C ILE A 260 -31.45 21.76 -25.79
N ILE A 261 -31.37 23.03 -26.18
CA ILE A 261 -31.55 23.46 -27.57
C ILE A 261 -30.44 24.44 -27.97
N GLY A 262 -29.69 24.10 -29.02
CA GLY A 262 -28.62 24.92 -29.56
C GLY A 262 -29.10 26.01 -30.54
N ALA A 263 -28.53 27.20 -30.42
CA ALA A 263 -28.67 28.34 -31.32
C ALA A 263 -27.27 28.94 -31.63
N PRO A 264 -26.47 28.28 -32.48
CA PRO A 264 -25.04 28.56 -32.61
C PRO A 264 -24.69 29.94 -33.16
N PHE A 265 -25.64 30.64 -33.77
CA PHE A 265 -25.43 31.98 -34.34
C PHE A 265 -26.06 33.10 -33.52
N ALA A 266 -26.74 32.75 -32.41
CA ALA A 266 -27.30 33.73 -31.51
C ALA A 266 -26.23 34.68 -30.97
N ASP A 267 -26.63 35.95 -30.80
CA ASP A 267 -25.74 37.07 -30.51
C ASP A 267 -25.95 37.65 -29.10
N PRO A 268 -25.50 36.97 -28.02
CA PRO A 268 -25.42 37.60 -26.71
C PRO A 268 -24.19 38.50 -26.58
N ASN A 269 -23.11 38.19 -27.32
CA ASN A 269 -21.79 38.83 -27.23
C ASN A 269 -21.02 38.84 -28.58
N SER A 270 -21.62 39.36 -29.66
CA SER A 270 -21.17 39.34 -31.07
C SER A 270 -21.13 37.94 -31.72
N SER A 271 -22.27 37.25 -31.81
CA SER A 271 -22.42 35.90 -32.43
C SER A 271 -21.55 34.80 -31.79
N SER A 272 -21.41 34.85 -30.47
CA SER A 272 -20.71 33.81 -29.70
C SER A 272 -21.46 32.48 -29.59
N GLY A 273 -22.74 32.46 -30.02
CA GLY A 273 -23.66 31.34 -29.87
C GLY A 273 -24.33 31.28 -28.50
N GLN A 274 -25.50 30.64 -28.45
CA GLN A 274 -26.24 30.33 -27.22
C GLN A 274 -26.79 28.91 -27.24
N SER A 275 -27.06 28.38 -26.05
CA SER A 275 -27.95 27.24 -25.85
C SER A 275 -29.04 27.61 -24.87
N TYR A 276 -30.17 26.92 -24.91
CA TYR A 276 -31.31 27.17 -24.04
C TYR A 276 -31.70 25.88 -23.34
N VAL A 277 -31.83 25.98 -22.02
CA VAL A 277 -32.39 24.91 -21.20
C VAL A 277 -33.84 25.27 -20.88
N VAL A 278 -34.75 24.33 -21.11
CA VAL A 278 -36.17 24.45 -20.76
C VAL A 278 -36.47 23.37 -19.73
N PHE A 279 -36.98 23.76 -18.57
CA PHE A 279 -37.29 22.79 -17.54
C PHE A 279 -38.60 22.04 -17.83
N GLY A 280 -38.57 20.74 -17.55
CA GLY A 280 -39.72 19.88 -17.45
C GLY A 280 -40.68 20.35 -16.37
N SER A 281 -41.94 19.94 -16.51
CA SER A 281 -43.00 20.39 -15.61
C SER A 281 -44.24 19.51 -15.70
N ARG A 282 -44.74 19.12 -14.53
CA ARG A 282 -46.08 18.51 -14.35
C ARG A 282 -47.23 19.49 -14.55
N GLU A 283 -46.95 20.78 -14.52
CA GLU A 283 -47.92 21.82 -14.87
C GLU A 283 -48.03 21.93 -16.40
N SER A 284 -49.21 22.30 -16.90
CA SER A 284 -49.45 22.40 -18.34
C SER A 284 -48.54 23.42 -19.02
N PHE A 285 -47.95 23.05 -20.14
CA PHE A 285 -47.23 23.97 -21.02
C PHE A 285 -48.20 24.84 -21.82
N ASP A 286 -47.77 26.04 -22.19
CA ASP A 286 -48.45 26.83 -23.21
C ASP A 286 -48.17 26.24 -24.59
N ALA A 287 -49.09 26.40 -25.54
CA ALA A 287 -48.93 25.95 -26.93
C ALA A 287 -47.63 26.47 -27.60
N GLN A 288 -47.16 27.63 -27.15
CA GLN A 288 -45.93 28.25 -27.63
C GLN A 288 -45.12 28.80 -26.45
N LEU A 289 -43.89 28.32 -26.30
CA LEU A 289 -42.92 28.84 -25.34
C LEU A 289 -42.07 29.95 -25.97
N ASN A 290 -41.89 31.05 -25.24
CA ASN A 290 -41.02 32.15 -25.63
C ASN A 290 -39.74 32.13 -24.80
N LEU A 291 -38.60 31.85 -25.44
CA LEU A 291 -37.29 31.74 -24.78
C LEU A 291 -36.84 33.00 -24.03
N SER A 292 -37.34 34.18 -24.41
CA SER A 292 -37.06 35.41 -23.66
C SER A 292 -37.71 35.47 -22.26
N THR A 293 -38.59 34.52 -21.95
CA THR A 293 -39.28 34.41 -20.65
C THR A 293 -38.60 33.46 -19.67
N LEU A 294 -37.52 32.79 -20.09
CA LEU A 294 -36.69 31.97 -19.23
C LEU A 294 -36.11 32.82 -18.09
N ASN A 295 -36.30 32.38 -16.86
CA ASN A 295 -36.03 33.20 -15.68
C ASN A 295 -35.28 32.45 -14.55
N GLY A 296 -34.90 31.21 -14.79
CA GLY A 296 -34.24 30.34 -13.80
C GLY A 296 -35.18 29.39 -13.06
N THR A 297 -36.51 29.58 -13.15
CA THR A 297 -37.50 28.62 -12.60
C THR A 297 -38.23 27.81 -13.66
N ASN A 298 -38.07 28.15 -14.93
CA ASN A 298 -38.68 27.48 -16.08
C ASN A 298 -37.63 27.18 -17.17
N GLY A 299 -36.36 27.17 -16.78
CA GLY A 299 -35.20 27.11 -17.65
C GLY A 299 -34.38 28.40 -17.67
N PHE A 300 -33.29 28.39 -18.44
CA PHE A 300 -32.30 29.46 -18.54
C PHE A 300 -31.56 29.43 -19.88
N ALA A 301 -30.94 30.56 -20.26
CA ALA A 301 -30.06 30.60 -21.42
C ALA A 301 -28.59 30.45 -21.01
N ILE A 302 -27.82 29.74 -21.83
CA ILE A 302 -26.38 29.53 -21.70
C ILE A 302 -25.68 30.36 -22.78
N ASN A 303 -24.84 31.30 -22.37
CA ASN A 303 -24.16 32.24 -23.26
C ASN A 303 -22.74 31.77 -23.59
N GLY A 304 -22.44 31.73 -24.89
CA GLY A 304 -21.08 31.59 -25.41
C GLY A 304 -20.14 32.71 -24.97
N ILE A 305 -18.84 32.45 -25.10
CA ILE A 305 -17.78 33.32 -24.57
C ILE A 305 -17.30 34.33 -25.62
N ASN A 306 -16.63 33.86 -26.68
CA ASN A 306 -16.06 34.76 -27.68
C ASN A 306 -16.89 34.78 -28.96
N PRO A 307 -16.84 35.89 -29.72
CA PRO A 307 -17.44 35.99 -31.04
C PRO A 307 -17.01 34.83 -31.95
N ASP A 308 -17.94 34.34 -32.77
CA ASP A 308 -17.70 33.28 -33.78
C ASP A 308 -17.31 31.89 -33.24
N ASP A 309 -17.21 31.68 -31.92
CA ASP A 309 -16.97 30.35 -31.32
C ASP A 309 -18.13 29.36 -31.63
N ARG A 310 -19.33 29.91 -31.87
CA ARG A 310 -20.60 29.20 -32.15
C ARG A 310 -20.95 28.14 -31.11
N SER A 311 -20.92 28.54 -29.83
CA SER A 311 -21.40 27.70 -28.74
C SER A 311 -22.85 27.26 -28.98
N GLY A 312 -23.16 25.99 -28.70
CA GLY A 312 -24.47 25.41 -29.00
C GLY A 312 -24.58 24.89 -30.43
N ASN A 313 -23.46 24.68 -31.13
CA ASN A 313 -23.46 23.97 -32.41
C ASN A 313 -23.92 22.51 -32.25
N SER A 314 -23.51 21.91 -31.13
CA SER A 314 -23.94 20.61 -30.62
C SER A 314 -24.24 20.73 -29.13
N VAL A 315 -25.29 20.04 -28.69
CA VAL A 315 -25.71 19.97 -27.29
C VAL A 315 -26.14 18.54 -26.98
N SER A 316 -25.87 18.08 -25.76
CA SER A 316 -26.33 16.80 -25.23
C SER A 316 -26.40 16.85 -23.72
N SER A 317 -27.20 15.97 -23.11
CA SER A 317 -26.93 15.52 -21.74
C SER A 317 -25.53 14.90 -21.68
N ALA A 318 -24.85 15.14 -20.56
CA ALA A 318 -23.60 14.54 -20.16
C ALA A 318 -23.80 13.37 -19.18
N GLY A 319 -25.04 13.09 -18.76
CA GLY A 319 -25.31 12.25 -17.58
C GLY A 319 -24.80 12.88 -16.28
N ASP A 320 -24.78 12.13 -15.20
CA ASP A 320 -24.19 12.55 -13.92
C ASP A 320 -22.67 12.29 -13.92
N ILE A 321 -21.90 13.23 -14.49
CA ILE A 321 -20.46 13.04 -14.68
C ILE A 321 -19.67 13.25 -13.36
N ASN A 322 -20.31 13.85 -12.36
CA ASN A 322 -19.68 14.24 -11.11
C ASN A 322 -20.15 13.39 -9.91
N GLY A 323 -21.11 12.49 -10.11
CA GLY A 323 -21.60 11.52 -9.15
C GLY A 323 -22.47 12.10 -8.04
N ASP A 324 -23.15 13.22 -8.26
CA ASP A 324 -24.04 13.87 -7.28
C ASP A 324 -25.53 13.50 -7.45
N GLY A 325 -25.85 12.67 -8.45
CA GLY A 325 -27.17 12.16 -8.78
C GLY A 325 -28.05 13.16 -9.52
N ILE A 326 -27.47 14.12 -10.24
CA ILE A 326 -28.15 15.12 -11.06
C ILE A 326 -27.50 15.11 -12.45
N ASP A 327 -28.30 15.17 -13.50
CA ASP A 327 -27.78 15.17 -14.87
C ASP A 327 -27.04 16.49 -15.18
N ASP A 328 -25.95 16.36 -15.92
CA ASP A 328 -25.11 17.46 -16.38
C ASP A 328 -25.29 17.69 -17.88
N LEU A 329 -24.78 18.82 -18.39
CA LEU A 329 -24.85 19.17 -19.81
C LEU A 329 -23.48 19.26 -20.44
N ILE A 330 -23.41 18.91 -21.73
CA ILE A 330 -22.25 19.23 -22.57
C ILE A 330 -22.64 20.07 -23.79
N ILE A 331 -21.87 21.13 -24.03
CA ILE A 331 -22.08 22.10 -25.10
C ILE A 331 -20.81 22.25 -25.94
N GLY A 332 -20.93 22.03 -27.25
CA GLY A 332 -19.82 22.20 -28.20
C GLY A 332 -19.71 23.63 -28.76
N ALA A 333 -18.47 24.11 -28.88
CA ALA A 333 -18.07 25.35 -29.56
C ALA A 333 -16.89 25.06 -30.50
N PRO A 334 -17.15 24.51 -31.70
CA PRO A 334 -16.12 23.94 -32.57
C PRO A 334 -15.12 24.97 -33.11
N PHE A 335 -15.49 26.25 -33.16
CA PHE A 335 -14.66 27.31 -33.73
C PHE A 335 -13.86 28.08 -32.66
N ALA A 336 -13.92 27.67 -31.40
CA ALA A 336 -13.15 28.31 -30.34
C ALA A 336 -11.63 28.13 -30.54
N ASP A 337 -10.86 29.18 -30.24
CA ASP A 337 -9.43 29.26 -30.52
C ASP A 337 -8.54 28.96 -29.29
N ALA A 338 -8.94 28.02 -28.42
CA ALA A 338 -8.28 27.78 -27.14
C ALA A 338 -6.79 27.46 -27.24
N ASN A 339 -6.39 26.65 -28.23
CA ASN A 339 -5.02 26.21 -28.47
C ASN A 339 -4.54 26.49 -29.92
N GLY A 340 -5.14 27.49 -30.57
CA GLY A 340 -4.87 27.88 -31.96
C GLY A 340 -6.15 27.90 -32.81
N ASP A 341 -6.06 28.45 -34.02
CA ASP A 341 -7.23 28.71 -34.88
C ASP A 341 -8.13 27.46 -35.04
N ASN A 342 -9.39 27.55 -34.62
CA ASN A 342 -10.43 26.52 -34.67
C ASN A 342 -9.96 25.19 -34.07
N SER A 343 -9.33 25.26 -32.89
CA SER A 343 -8.98 24.08 -32.09
C SER A 343 -10.19 23.48 -31.38
N GLY A 344 -11.24 24.27 -31.18
CA GLY A 344 -12.50 23.88 -30.56
C GLY A 344 -12.46 23.88 -29.03
N GLN A 345 -13.62 24.07 -28.41
CA GLN A 345 -13.86 23.87 -26.98
C GLN A 345 -15.18 23.12 -26.78
N SER A 346 -15.25 22.37 -25.70
CA SER A 346 -16.51 21.85 -25.16
C SER A 346 -16.65 22.31 -23.71
N TYR A 347 -17.87 22.53 -23.26
CA TYR A 347 -18.17 23.03 -21.94
C TYR A 347 -19.12 22.09 -21.25
N VAL A 348 -18.73 21.63 -20.06
CA VAL A 348 -19.60 20.86 -19.18
C VAL A 348 -20.20 21.82 -18.17
N VAL A 349 -21.52 21.80 -18.01
CA VAL A 349 -22.25 22.58 -17.01
C VAL A 349 -22.90 21.60 -16.06
N PHE A 350 -22.58 21.72 -14.77
CA PHE A 350 -23.16 20.82 -13.78
C PHE A 350 -24.60 21.15 -13.46
N GLY A 351 -25.40 20.10 -13.26
CA GLY A 351 -26.72 20.18 -12.71
C GLY A 351 -26.73 20.65 -11.26
N SER A 352 -27.89 21.12 -10.83
CA SER A 352 -28.04 21.63 -9.48
C SER A 352 -29.47 21.67 -9.00
N ARG A 353 -29.66 21.24 -7.75
CA ARG A 353 -30.88 21.50 -6.98
C ARG A 353 -31.02 22.96 -6.54
N GLU A 354 -29.95 23.75 -6.66
CA GLU A 354 -29.99 25.18 -6.43
C GLU A 354 -30.54 25.91 -7.65
N SER A 355 -31.21 27.04 -7.45
CA SER A 355 -31.84 27.76 -8.55
C SER A 355 -30.82 28.31 -9.55
N PHE A 356 -31.02 28.03 -10.83
CA PHE A 356 -30.27 28.65 -11.92
C PHE A 356 -30.66 30.12 -12.09
N ALA A 357 -29.70 30.96 -12.50
CA ALA A 357 -30.02 32.30 -12.98
C ALA A 357 -30.61 32.21 -14.39
N ALA A 358 -31.45 33.17 -14.78
CA ALA A 358 -32.00 33.27 -16.14
C ALA A 358 -30.95 33.23 -17.27
N GLN A 359 -29.70 33.59 -16.94
CA GLN A 359 -28.56 33.63 -17.85
C GLN A 359 -27.35 33.00 -17.16
N PHE A 360 -26.76 31.98 -17.78
CA PHE A 360 -25.54 31.33 -17.37
C PHE A 360 -24.43 31.65 -18.38
N ASN A 361 -23.27 32.15 -17.93
CA ASN A 361 -22.16 32.46 -18.84
C ASN A 361 -21.08 31.39 -18.70
N LEU A 362 -20.69 30.76 -19.81
CA LEU A 362 -19.69 29.68 -19.83
C LEU A 362 -18.31 30.12 -19.31
N SER A 363 -18.01 31.42 -19.34
CA SER A 363 -16.79 31.98 -18.76
C SER A 363 -16.71 31.91 -17.22
N THR A 364 -17.81 31.51 -16.55
CA THR A 364 -17.89 31.40 -15.09
C THR A 364 -17.63 29.99 -14.55
N LEU A 365 -17.38 29.03 -15.44
CA LEU A 365 -17.03 27.66 -15.10
C LEU A 365 -15.74 27.62 -14.28
N ASN A 366 -15.78 26.90 -13.15
CA ASN A 366 -14.70 26.94 -12.16
C ASN A 366 -14.39 25.59 -11.49
N GLY A 367 -15.02 24.51 -11.94
CA GLY A 367 -14.89 23.16 -11.39
C GLY A 367 -15.97 22.80 -10.38
N THR A 368 -16.70 23.77 -9.80
CA THR A 368 -17.84 23.51 -8.90
C THR A 368 -19.20 23.64 -9.57
N ASN A 369 -19.25 24.26 -10.75
CA ASN A 369 -20.45 24.48 -11.56
C ASN A 369 -20.26 23.98 -13.00
N GLY A 370 -19.30 23.06 -13.18
CA GLY A 370 -18.83 22.57 -14.46
C GLY A 370 -17.42 23.07 -14.82
N PHE A 371 -16.95 22.67 -16.00
CA PHE A 371 -15.58 22.86 -16.45
C PHE A 371 -15.46 22.97 -17.98
N VAL A 372 -14.32 23.46 -18.44
CA VAL A 372 -14.02 23.60 -19.88
C VAL A 372 -13.09 22.49 -20.35
N ILE A 373 -13.39 21.89 -21.50
CA ILE A 373 -12.53 20.95 -22.23
C ILE A 373 -11.95 21.67 -23.44
N ASN A 374 -10.63 21.83 -23.48
CA ASN A 374 -9.95 22.51 -24.57
C ASN A 374 -9.53 21.51 -25.66
N GLY A 375 -9.86 21.79 -26.92
CA GLY A 375 -9.40 21.01 -28.07
C GLY A 375 -7.90 21.17 -28.34
N PHE A 376 -7.33 20.25 -29.11
CA PHE A 376 -5.88 20.04 -29.18
C PHE A 376 -5.18 20.84 -30.29
N ASN A 377 -5.27 20.42 -31.57
CA ASN A 377 -4.52 21.08 -32.63
C ASN A 377 -5.36 22.11 -33.39
N LYS A 378 -4.65 23.06 -33.99
CA LYS A 378 -5.22 24.02 -34.94
C LYS A 378 -5.95 23.28 -36.07
N GLY A 379 -7.22 23.56 -36.24
CA GLY A 379 -8.05 23.01 -37.32
C GLY A 379 -8.74 21.68 -37.00
N ASP A 380 -8.46 21.06 -35.84
CA ASP A 380 -9.10 19.79 -35.47
C ASP A 380 -10.60 19.97 -35.16
N GLY A 381 -11.03 21.20 -34.82
CA GLY A 381 -12.43 21.55 -34.53
C GLY A 381 -13.30 21.86 -35.76
N PHE A 382 -12.80 21.72 -36.99
CA PHE A 382 -13.39 22.43 -38.14
C PHE A 382 -14.79 21.98 -38.59
N PHE A 383 -15.31 20.82 -38.20
CA PHE A 383 -16.74 20.49 -38.41
C PHE A 383 -17.27 19.57 -37.31
N SER A 384 -18.29 20.09 -36.61
CA SER A 384 -19.21 19.40 -35.68
C SER A 384 -18.51 18.65 -34.54
N SER A 385 -18.29 19.36 -33.44
CA SER A 385 -17.89 18.80 -32.16
C SER A 385 -19.02 17.93 -31.59
N PHE A 386 -19.17 16.70 -32.08
CA PHE A 386 -20.09 15.72 -31.51
C PHE A 386 -19.61 15.42 -30.09
N VAL A 387 -20.36 15.98 -29.16
CA VAL A 387 -20.25 15.74 -27.74
C VAL A 387 -21.46 14.93 -27.35
N SER A 388 -21.24 13.91 -26.53
CA SER A 388 -22.30 13.06 -26.03
C SER A 388 -21.85 12.50 -24.69
N SER A 389 -22.82 12.07 -23.88
CA SER A 389 -22.55 11.07 -22.86
C SER A 389 -21.99 9.80 -23.52
N ALA A 390 -21.03 9.19 -22.84
CA ALA A 390 -20.50 7.86 -23.13
C ALA A 390 -21.20 6.76 -22.31
N GLY A 391 -22.10 7.12 -21.38
CA GLY A 391 -22.57 6.21 -20.33
C GLY A 391 -21.45 5.88 -19.35
N ASP A 392 -21.65 4.90 -18.48
CA ASP A 392 -20.62 4.39 -17.57
C ASP A 392 -19.79 3.29 -18.26
N ILE A 393 -18.81 3.69 -19.08
CA ILE A 393 -17.99 2.74 -19.85
C ILE A 393 -16.96 2.01 -18.96
N ASN A 394 -16.67 2.56 -17.78
CA ASN A 394 -15.67 2.03 -16.88
C ASN A 394 -16.23 1.24 -15.68
N GLY A 395 -17.56 1.22 -15.53
CA GLY A 395 -18.29 0.45 -14.53
C GLY A 395 -18.14 0.95 -13.10
N ASP A 396 -17.80 2.22 -12.88
CA ASP A 396 -17.66 2.82 -11.54
C ASP A 396 -18.94 3.49 -11.01
N GLY A 397 -20.02 3.43 -11.80
CA GLY A 397 -21.34 3.97 -11.52
C GLY A 397 -21.41 5.49 -11.66
N ILE A 398 -20.57 6.09 -12.50
CA ILE A 398 -20.58 7.51 -12.85
C ILE A 398 -20.57 7.62 -14.37
N ASP A 399 -21.37 8.52 -14.93
CA ASP A 399 -21.39 8.71 -16.38
C ASP A 399 -20.07 9.30 -16.90
N ASP A 400 -19.66 8.83 -18.07
CA ASP A 400 -18.47 9.29 -18.78
C ASP A 400 -18.85 10.16 -19.98
N LEU A 401 -17.86 10.83 -20.57
CA LEU A 401 -18.05 11.68 -21.75
C LEU A 401 -17.24 11.21 -22.94
N ILE A 402 -17.81 11.37 -24.14
CA ILE A 402 -17.07 11.23 -25.40
C ILE A 402 -17.06 12.55 -26.19
N ILE A 403 -15.87 12.94 -26.63
CA ILE A 403 -15.62 14.16 -27.42
C ILE A 403 -14.87 13.77 -28.69
N ALA A 404 -15.39 14.17 -29.85
CA ALA A 404 -14.78 13.86 -31.13
C ALA A 404 -13.99 15.03 -31.75
N ALA A 405 -12.91 14.68 -32.46
CA ALA A 405 -12.10 15.53 -33.31
C ALA A 405 -11.86 14.83 -34.68
N PRO A 406 -12.86 14.81 -35.56
CA PRO A 406 -12.82 14.03 -36.82
C PRO A 406 -11.76 14.48 -37.84
N PHE A 407 -11.17 15.66 -37.66
CA PHE A 407 -10.10 16.17 -38.53
C PHE A 407 -8.71 16.03 -37.92
N ALA A 408 -8.60 15.46 -36.71
CA ALA A 408 -7.32 15.13 -36.14
C ALA A 408 -6.57 14.11 -37.02
N ASP A 409 -5.25 14.14 -36.95
CA ASP A 409 -4.36 13.35 -37.81
C ASP A 409 -3.59 12.23 -37.07
N PRO A 410 -4.19 11.40 -36.19
CA PRO A 410 -3.42 10.41 -35.43
C PRO A 410 -2.74 9.35 -36.32
N ASN A 411 -3.38 8.96 -37.42
CA ASN A 411 -2.90 7.94 -38.36
C ASN A 411 -2.93 8.41 -39.83
N GLY A 412 -2.70 9.71 -40.04
CA GLY A 412 -2.72 10.38 -41.36
C GLY A 412 -3.81 11.44 -41.48
N THR A 413 -3.84 12.17 -42.59
CA THR A 413 -4.69 13.36 -42.77
C THR A 413 -6.17 13.03 -42.59
N ASN A 414 -6.86 13.76 -41.71
CA ASN A 414 -8.25 13.60 -41.31
C ASN A 414 -8.63 12.15 -40.96
N SER A 415 -7.72 11.40 -40.33
CA SER A 415 -8.04 10.03 -39.86
C SER A 415 -9.03 10.04 -38.71
N GLY A 416 -9.08 11.14 -37.95
CA GLY A 416 -10.01 11.39 -36.86
C GLY A 416 -9.55 10.78 -35.54
N GLN A 417 -9.92 11.45 -34.45
CA GLN A 417 -9.62 11.05 -33.09
C GLN A 417 -10.84 11.32 -32.21
N SER A 418 -11.07 10.50 -31.19
CA SER A 418 -12.06 10.76 -30.14
C SER A 418 -11.40 10.63 -28.77
N TYR A 419 -12.00 11.22 -27.75
CA TYR A 419 -11.48 11.22 -26.39
C TYR A 419 -12.61 10.84 -25.45
N VAL A 420 -12.33 9.86 -24.59
CA VAL A 420 -13.20 9.46 -23.50
C VAL A 420 -12.65 10.09 -22.24
N VAL A 421 -13.50 10.79 -21.50
CA VAL A 421 -13.19 11.41 -20.21
C VAL A 421 -14.01 10.68 -19.16
N PHE A 422 -13.34 10.12 -18.16
CA PHE A 422 -14.06 9.45 -17.08
C PHE A 422 -14.68 10.44 -16.10
N GLY A 423 -15.89 10.12 -15.65
CA GLY A 423 -16.58 10.77 -14.55
C GLY A 423 -15.82 10.67 -13.24
N SER A 424 -16.11 11.58 -12.30
CA SER A 424 -15.40 11.58 -11.03
C SER A 424 -16.15 12.25 -9.88
N LYS A 425 -16.35 11.48 -8.81
CA LYS A 425 -16.80 11.96 -7.49
C LYS A 425 -15.80 12.87 -6.77
N GLU A 426 -14.53 12.82 -7.15
CA GLU A 426 -13.50 13.73 -6.62
C GLU A 426 -13.59 15.14 -7.24
N GLY A 427 -14.45 15.29 -8.25
CA GLY A 427 -14.74 16.54 -8.95
C GLY A 427 -13.68 16.92 -9.99
N PHE A 428 -13.97 17.99 -10.72
CA PHE A 428 -13.15 18.46 -11.84
C PHE A 428 -12.49 19.81 -11.53
N GLY A 429 -11.28 20.02 -12.06
CA GLY A 429 -10.73 21.37 -12.15
C GLY A 429 -11.51 22.22 -13.16
N ALA A 430 -11.41 23.55 -13.06
CA ALA A 430 -12.08 24.48 -13.98
C ALA A 430 -11.78 24.24 -15.48
N GLN A 431 -10.64 23.60 -15.77
CA GLN A 431 -10.23 23.23 -17.12
C GLN A 431 -9.68 21.81 -17.10
N LEU A 432 -10.16 21.00 -18.04
CA LEU A 432 -9.64 19.69 -18.36
C LEU A 432 -8.84 19.78 -19.66
N ASN A 433 -7.65 19.17 -19.67
CA ASN A 433 -6.81 19.12 -20.85
C ASN A 433 -6.65 17.67 -21.32
N LEU A 434 -7.02 17.40 -22.57
CA LEU A 434 -7.13 16.05 -23.13
C LEU A 434 -5.77 15.31 -23.22
N PHE A 435 -4.63 16.00 -23.14
CA PHE A 435 -3.31 15.33 -23.06
C PHE A 435 -3.06 14.62 -21.73
N ASN A 436 -3.81 14.98 -20.68
CA ASN A 436 -3.61 14.43 -19.35
C ASN A 436 -4.37 13.12 -19.16
N LEU A 437 -5.09 12.66 -20.19
CA LEU A 437 -5.73 11.35 -20.22
C LEU A 437 -4.65 10.27 -20.11
N ASN A 438 -4.71 9.47 -19.05
CA ASN A 438 -3.64 8.55 -18.67
C ASN A 438 -4.15 7.11 -18.42
N GLY A 439 -5.42 6.84 -18.74
CA GLY A 439 -6.10 5.58 -18.48
C GLY A 439 -6.83 5.53 -17.14
N THR A 440 -6.53 6.42 -16.17
CA THR A 440 -7.28 6.50 -14.90
C THR A 440 -8.34 7.61 -14.88
N ASN A 441 -8.30 8.52 -15.85
CA ASN A 441 -9.20 9.67 -15.99
C ASN A 441 -9.76 9.76 -17.41
N GLY A 442 -9.70 8.66 -18.15
CA GLY A 442 -10.09 8.54 -19.54
C GLY A 442 -8.92 8.18 -20.47
N PHE A 443 -9.22 8.09 -21.76
CA PHE A 443 -8.30 7.62 -22.81
C PHE A 443 -8.64 8.22 -24.19
N THR A 444 -7.72 8.08 -25.13
CA THR A 444 -7.85 8.56 -26.51
C THR A 444 -8.16 7.40 -27.45
N ILE A 445 -9.05 7.59 -28.42
CA ILE A 445 -9.39 6.62 -29.47
C ILE A 445 -8.90 7.17 -30.82
N ASN A 446 -8.00 6.44 -31.48
CA ASN A 446 -7.48 6.83 -32.79
C ASN A 446 -8.26 6.17 -33.93
N GLY A 447 -8.63 6.99 -34.92
CA GLY A 447 -9.09 6.53 -36.23
C GLY A 447 -8.01 5.78 -37.00
N ILE A 448 -8.41 5.04 -38.05
CA ILE A 448 -7.55 4.06 -38.72
C ILE A 448 -6.88 4.63 -39.96
N ASN A 449 -7.63 4.98 -41.00
CA ASN A 449 -7.07 5.43 -42.29
C ASN A 449 -7.25 6.93 -42.49
N SER A 450 -6.45 7.51 -43.38
CA SER A 450 -6.60 8.91 -43.79
C SER A 450 -7.96 9.14 -44.44
N ASP A 451 -8.54 10.31 -44.19
CA ASP A 451 -9.83 10.79 -44.68
C ASP A 451 -11.09 10.02 -44.20
N ASP A 452 -10.95 8.98 -43.37
CA ASP A 452 -12.08 8.26 -42.74
C ASP A 452 -12.92 9.17 -41.82
N ARG A 453 -12.27 10.20 -41.25
CA ARG A 453 -12.84 11.17 -40.29
C ARG A 453 -13.54 10.50 -39.10
N SER A 454 -12.82 9.60 -38.42
CA SER A 454 -13.36 8.91 -37.26
C SER A 454 -13.82 9.87 -36.18
N GLY A 455 -15.01 9.64 -35.62
CA GLY A 455 -15.66 10.59 -34.71
C GLY A 455 -16.52 11.62 -35.43
N TYR A 456 -16.93 11.37 -36.68
CA TYR A 456 -17.95 12.18 -37.34
C TYR A 456 -19.32 12.05 -36.67
N SER A 457 -19.52 11.05 -35.82
CA SER A 457 -20.59 11.03 -34.84
C SER A 457 -20.14 10.12 -33.71
N VAL A 458 -20.48 10.45 -32.47
CA VAL A 458 -20.10 9.68 -31.27
C VAL A 458 -21.25 9.67 -30.27
N GLY A 459 -21.31 8.62 -29.47
CA GLY A 459 -22.25 8.50 -28.36
C GLY A 459 -22.11 7.17 -27.64
N SER A 460 -22.93 6.99 -26.60
CA SER A 460 -23.13 5.68 -25.98
C SER A 460 -23.89 4.75 -26.94
N ALA A 461 -23.46 3.50 -26.94
CA ALA A 461 -24.14 2.38 -27.58
C ALA A 461 -25.13 1.68 -26.63
N GLY A 462 -25.20 2.10 -25.35
CA GLY A 462 -25.81 1.31 -24.29
C GLY A 462 -25.03 0.01 -24.03
N ASP A 463 -25.64 -0.92 -23.31
CA ASP A 463 -25.09 -2.27 -23.07
C ASP A 463 -25.47 -3.20 -24.24
N ILE A 464 -24.78 -3.05 -25.37
CA ILE A 464 -25.09 -3.81 -26.59
C ILE A 464 -24.67 -5.28 -26.47
N ASN A 465 -23.72 -5.57 -25.60
CA ASN A 465 -23.15 -6.89 -25.40
C ASN A 465 -23.81 -7.65 -24.21
N GLY A 466 -24.59 -6.95 -23.39
CA GLY A 466 -25.38 -7.51 -22.30
C GLY A 466 -24.57 -7.89 -21.06
N ASP A 467 -23.40 -7.27 -20.82
CA ASP A 467 -22.53 -7.48 -19.65
C ASP A 467 -22.81 -6.52 -18.48
N GLY A 468 -23.69 -5.54 -18.70
CA GLY A 468 -24.12 -4.54 -17.72
C GLY A 468 -23.25 -3.29 -17.66
N ILE A 469 -22.35 -3.09 -18.63
CA ILE A 469 -21.50 -1.90 -18.77
C ILE A 469 -21.86 -1.21 -20.09
N ASP A 470 -21.86 0.13 -20.09
CA ASP A 470 -22.16 0.87 -21.31
C ASP A 470 -21.02 0.75 -22.33
N ASP A 471 -21.39 0.62 -23.59
CA ASP A 471 -20.47 0.55 -24.72
C ASP A 471 -20.45 1.89 -25.49
N LEU A 472 -19.45 2.06 -26.36
CA LEU A 472 -19.33 3.25 -27.21
C LEU A 472 -19.63 2.95 -28.66
N ILE A 473 -20.19 3.94 -29.37
CA ILE A 473 -20.35 3.92 -30.81
C ILE A 473 -19.69 5.14 -31.47
N ILE A 474 -18.94 4.90 -32.55
CA ILE A 474 -18.19 5.91 -33.30
C ILE A 474 -18.47 5.77 -34.80
N GLY A 475 -19.06 6.79 -35.41
CA GLY A 475 -19.35 6.87 -36.83
C GLY A 475 -18.17 7.39 -37.68
N THR A 476 -17.92 6.72 -38.81
CA THR A 476 -16.85 7.04 -39.77
C THR A 476 -17.39 6.98 -41.21
N PRO A 477 -18.26 7.93 -41.60
CA PRO A 477 -19.04 7.85 -42.83
C PRO A 477 -18.21 7.94 -44.11
N PHE A 478 -16.96 8.39 -44.04
CA PHE A 478 -16.07 8.51 -45.19
C PHE A 478 -15.14 7.31 -45.34
N ALA A 479 -15.20 6.34 -44.42
CA ALA A 479 -14.43 5.11 -44.53
C ALA A 479 -14.88 4.27 -45.73
N ASP A 480 -13.93 3.48 -46.25
CA ASP A 480 -14.09 2.69 -47.48
C ASP A 480 -14.07 1.16 -47.22
N PRO A 481 -14.89 0.59 -46.29
CA PRO A 481 -14.79 -0.84 -45.98
C PRO A 481 -15.20 -1.75 -47.15
N ASN A 482 -16.11 -1.29 -48.02
CA ASN A 482 -16.56 -2.05 -49.21
C ASN A 482 -16.33 -1.29 -50.52
N ASP A 483 -16.51 0.02 -50.53
CA ASP A 483 -16.19 0.95 -51.64
C ASP A 483 -16.11 2.40 -51.11
N ILE A 484 -15.81 3.37 -51.99
CA ILE A 484 -15.62 4.78 -51.65
C ILE A 484 -16.79 5.34 -50.82
N SER A 485 -16.49 5.83 -49.62
CA SER A 485 -17.42 6.42 -48.67
C SER A 485 -18.70 5.58 -48.45
N SER A 486 -18.56 4.25 -48.51
CA SER A 486 -19.64 3.35 -48.09
C SER A 486 -19.96 3.49 -46.59
N GLY A 487 -18.99 4.01 -45.83
CA GLY A 487 -19.11 4.33 -44.42
C GLY A 487 -18.92 3.12 -43.54
N GLN A 488 -18.52 3.39 -42.31
CA GLN A 488 -18.28 2.38 -41.28
C GLN A 488 -18.67 2.96 -39.92
N THR A 489 -18.95 2.09 -38.97
CA THR A 489 -19.22 2.45 -37.58
C THR A 489 -18.47 1.48 -36.69
N TYR A 490 -17.95 1.95 -35.56
CA TYR A 490 -17.22 1.11 -34.62
C TYR A 490 -17.96 1.07 -33.31
N VAL A 491 -18.03 -0.12 -32.72
CA VAL A 491 -18.48 -0.34 -31.36
C VAL A 491 -17.26 -0.71 -30.54
N VAL A 492 -17.03 -0.01 -29.43
CA VAL A 492 -15.96 -0.31 -28.47
C VAL A 492 -16.64 -0.73 -27.19
N PHE A 493 -16.33 -1.94 -26.71
CA PHE A 493 -16.98 -2.41 -25.49
C PHE A 493 -16.42 -1.75 -24.24
N GLY A 494 -17.31 -1.45 -23.31
CA GLY A 494 -16.94 -1.01 -21.97
C GLY A 494 -16.27 -2.12 -21.18
N ASN A 495 -15.56 -1.73 -20.13
CA ASN A 495 -14.96 -2.70 -19.22
C ASN A 495 -14.78 -2.13 -17.82
N ARG A 496 -15.12 -2.94 -16.82
CA ARG A 496 -14.89 -2.62 -15.41
C ARG A 496 -13.62 -3.28 -14.92
N ALA A 497 -12.82 -2.54 -14.16
CA ALA A 497 -11.61 -3.11 -13.61
C ALA A 497 -11.93 -4.24 -12.61
N PRO A 498 -11.15 -5.35 -12.61
CA PRO A 498 -11.34 -6.41 -11.64
C PRO A 498 -11.17 -5.87 -10.22
N VAL A 499 -12.01 -6.32 -9.30
CA VAL A 499 -12.00 -5.90 -7.89
C VAL A 499 -11.44 -7.02 -7.02
N LEU A 500 -10.29 -6.76 -6.38
CA LEU A 500 -9.65 -7.68 -5.45
C LEU A 500 -9.63 -7.11 -4.02
N ASP A 501 -10.32 -7.80 -3.10
CA ASP A 501 -10.26 -7.54 -1.65
C ASP A 501 -9.66 -8.78 -0.96
N LEU A 502 -8.51 -8.58 -0.29
CA LEU A 502 -7.73 -9.65 0.33
C LEU A 502 -8.27 -10.12 1.69
N ASN A 503 -9.20 -9.39 2.32
CA ASN A 503 -9.70 -9.67 3.68
C ASN A 503 -11.24 -9.83 3.78
N GLY A 504 -11.99 -9.46 2.74
CA GLY A 504 -13.44 -9.69 2.64
C GLY A 504 -14.32 -8.78 3.50
N ASN A 505 -13.76 -7.74 4.12
CA ASN A 505 -14.49 -6.81 5.00
C ASN A 505 -14.67 -5.41 4.40
N SER A 506 -13.89 -5.01 3.39
CA SER A 506 -13.97 -3.69 2.72
C SER A 506 -13.18 -3.69 1.40
N GLU A 507 -13.67 -3.00 0.38
CA GLU A 507 -12.85 -2.66 -0.80
C GLU A 507 -11.60 -1.90 -0.37
N GLY A 508 -10.44 -2.34 -0.85
CA GLY A 508 -9.19 -1.63 -0.65
C GLY A 508 -8.47 -1.96 0.66
N ILE A 509 -7.51 -2.88 0.50
CA ILE A 509 -6.16 -2.89 1.10
C ILE A 509 -6.04 -3.29 2.60
N ASP A 510 -5.00 -4.08 2.88
CA ASP A 510 -4.45 -4.39 4.22
C ASP A 510 -4.90 -5.70 4.88
N PHE A 511 -4.70 -6.82 4.18
CA PHE A 511 -4.54 -8.08 4.93
C PHE A 511 -3.24 -8.01 5.73
N SER A 512 -3.24 -8.48 6.99
CA SER A 512 -2.04 -8.52 7.80
C SER A 512 -1.84 -9.90 8.39
N THR A 513 -0.60 -10.38 8.34
CA THR A 513 -0.22 -11.69 8.87
C THR A 513 1.19 -11.66 9.43
N THR A 514 1.57 -12.72 10.16
CA THR A 514 2.89 -12.83 10.78
C THR A 514 3.67 -14.00 10.22
N PHE A 515 4.94 -13.77 9.89
CA PHE A 515 5.88 -14.80 9.50
C PHE A 515 6.76 -15.20 10.69
N SER A 516 6.83 -16.51 10.97
CA SER A 516 7.58 -17.10 12.09
C SER A 516 8.58 -18.16 11.65
N GLY A 517 9.09 -18.08 10.41
CA GLY A 517 10.08 -19.02 9.85
C GLY A 517 9.51 -20.22 9.09
N THR A 518 8.20 -20.28 8.88
CA THR A 518 7.53 -21.30 8.04
C THR A 518 6.61 -20.63 7.02
N PRO A 519 6.41 -21.21 5.81
CA PRO A 519 5.55 -20.61 4.80
C PRO A 519 4.19 -20.21 5.35
N VAL A 520 3.76 -18.97 5.06
CA VAL A 520 2.51 -18.38 5.57
C VAL A 520 1.61 -17.99 4.41
N SER A 521 0.29 -18.19 4.56
CA SER A 521 -0.69 -17.66 3.61
C SER A 521 -0.70 -16.14 3.68
N ILE A 522 -0.74 -15.50 2.52
CA ILE A 522 -0.74 -14.04 2.40
C ILE A 522 -2.03 -13.47 1.84
N ILE A 523 -3.09 -14.27 1.86
CA ILE A 523 -4.47 -13.90 1.54
C ILE A 523 -5.38 -14.50 2.63
N ASP A 524 -6.43 -13.79 3.05
CA ASP A 524 -7.42 -14.33 3.98
C ASP A 524 -8.31 -15.37 3.30
N SER A 525 -8.86 -16.30 4.09
CA SER A 525 -9.88 -17.24 3.62
C SER A 525 -11.18 -16.60 3.11
N THR A 526 -11.49 -15.37 3.53
CA THR A 526 -12.72 -14.63 3.17
C THR A 526 -12.53 -13.64 2.03
N PHE A 527 -11.36 -13.59 1.39
CA PHE A 527 -11.07 -12.67 0.29
C PHE A 527 -12.10 -12.79 -0.84
N THR A 528 -12.33 -11.68 -1.55
CA THR A 528 -13.23 -11.61 -2.70
C THR A 528 -12.47 -11.17 -3.94
N LEU A 529 -12.90 -11.68 -5.08
CA LEU A 529 -12.38 -11.33 -6.40
C LEU A 529 -13.57 -11.30 -7.35
N ASP A 530 -13.94 -10.11 -7.82
CA ASP A 530 -15.10 -9.87 -8.67
C ASP A 530 -14.69 -9.14 -9.95
N ASP A 531 -15.48 -9.31 -10.99
CA ASP A 531 -15.24 -8.77 -12.33
C ASP A 531 -16.53 -8.77 -13.15
N ASN A 532 -16.67 -7.93 -14.17
CA ASN A 532 -17.78 -8.07 -15.15
C ASN A 532 -17.54 -9.26 -16.08
N ASP A 533 -16.28 -9.58 -16.35
CA ASP A 533 -15.90 -10.77 -17.09
C ASP A 533 -16.09 -12.08 -16.30
N THR A 534 -16.16 -13.20 -17.02
CA THR A 534 -16.20 -14.53 -16.38
C THR A 534 -14.82 -15.14 -16.15
N THR A 535 -13.78 -14.53 -16.72
CA THR A 535 -12.40 -15.03 -16.76
C THR A 535 -11.39 -13.93 -16.48
N LEU A 536 -10.22 -14.29 -15.95
CA LEU A 536 -9.06 -13.41 -15.87
C LEU A 536 -7.92 -13.94 -16.73
N ALA A 537 -7.01 -13.07 -17.16
CA ALA A 537 -5.84 -13.41 -17.96
C ALA A 537 -4.55 -13.55 -17.14
N GLY A 538 -4.45 -12.87 -16.00
CA GLY A 538 -3.25 -12.91 -15.17
C GLY A 538 -3.38 -12.29 -13.79
N ALA A 539 -2.30 -12.41 -13.02
CA ALA A 539 -2.10 -11.64 -11.79
C ALA A 539 -0.60 -11.46 -11.52
N THR A 540 -0.25 -10.32 -10.93
CA THR A 540 1.10 -10.00 -10.49
C THR A 540 1.10 -9.80 -8.98
N ILE A 541 1.94 -10.56 -8.28
CA ILE A 541 2.12 -10.48 -6.84
C ILE A 541 3.57 -10.10 -6.56
N THR A 542 3.84 -8.94 -5.97
CA THR A 542 5.19 -8.39 -5.84
C THR A 542 5.55 -8.07 -4.39
N ILE A 543 6.71 -8.51 -3.95
CA ILE A 543 7.30 -8.11 -2.67
C ILE A 543 7.92 -6.72 -2.85
N THR A 544 7.42 -5.70 -2.13
CA THR A 544 7.86 -4.31 -2.32
C THR A 544 9.26 -4.04 -1.78
N ASN A 545 9.69 -4.80 -0.76
CA ASN A 545 11.01 -4.72 -0.17
C ASN A 545 11.62 -6.12 -0.03
N LEU A 546 12.24 -6.61 -1.11
CA LEU A 546 13.02 -7.85 -1.13
C LEU A 546 14.16 -7.79 -0.11
N LEU A 547 14.14 -8.66 0.89
CA LEU A 547 15.09 -8.67 1.99
C LEU A 547 16.32 -9.55 1.68
N ASN A 548 16.09 -10.72 1.05
CA ASN A 548 17.08 -11.79 0.96
C ASN A 548 17.33 -12.33 -0.47
N GLY A 549 16.97 -11.58 -1.51
CA GLY A 549 17.18 -11.98 -2.91
C GLY A 549 16.61 -13.38 -3.23
N ALA A 550 17.42 -14.27 -3.79
CA ALA A 550 16.98 -15.59 -4.28
C ALA A 550 16.51 -16.59 -3.20
N THR A 551 16.62 -16.27 -1.91
CA THR A 551 16.16 -17.13 -0.81
C THR A 551 14.80 -16.72 -0.24
N GLU A 552 14.22 -15.64 -0.77
CA GLU A 552 12.85 -15.21 -0.51
C GLU A 552 11.95 -15.65 -1.65
N SER A 553 10.75 -16.17 -1.36
CA SER A 553 9.90 -16.79 -2.38
C SER A 553 8.41 -16.54 -2.15
N LEU A 554 7.70 -16.35 -3.26
CA LEU A 554 6.26 -16.48 -3.36
C LEU A 554 5.94 -17.75 -4.13
N ASN A 555 5.03 -18.58 -3.60
CA ASN A 555 4.62 -19.82 -4.24
C ASN A 555 3.10 -19.89 -4.33
N ALA A 556 2.59 -20.34 -5.47
CA ALA A 556 1.18 -20.64 -5.68
C ALA A 556 1.01 -22.01 -6.33
N THR A 557 -0.12 -22.65 -6.06
CA THR A 557 -0.51 -23.91 -6.71
C THR A 557 -1.24 -23.60 -8.01
N ALA A 558 -0.62 -23.91 -9.14
CA ALA A 558 -1.23 -23.78 -10.47
C ALA A 558 -2.47 -24.68 -10.62
N ILE A 559 -3.56 -24.13 -11.16
CA ILE A 559 -4.84 -24.81 -11.38
C ILE A 559 -5.36 -24.43 -12.77
N GLY A 560 -5.98 -25.40 -13.47
CA GLY A 560 -6.52 -25.16 -14.81
C GLY A 560 -5.44 -24.80 -15.82
N ASN A 561 -5.66 -23.72 -16.56
CA ASN A 561 -4.74 -23.16 -17.56
C ASN A 561 -3.74 -22.14 -16.95
N ILE A 562 -3.83 -21.87 -15.65
CA ILE A 562 -3.02 -20.85 -14.98
C ILE A 562 -1.62 -21.40 -14.69
N THR A 563 -0.61 -20.70 -15.17
CA THR A 563 0.80 -20.97 -14.86
C THR A 563 1.29 -20.01 -13.78
N SER A 564 2.24 -20.46 -12.96
CA SER A 564 2.79 -19.69 -11.83
C SER A 564 4.32 -19.64 -11.95
N THR A 565 4.87 -18.45 -12.12
CA THR A 565 6.32 -18.23 -12.29
C THR A 565 6.83 -17.15 -11.35
N TYR A 566 7.74 -17.50 -10.44
CA TYR A 566 8.38 -16.55 -9.53
C TYR A 566 9.74 -16.08 -10.05
N ASN A 567 9.95 -14.76 -10.08
CA ASN A 567 11.23 -14.13 -10.39
C ASN A 567 11.94 -13.66 -9.10
N PRO A 568 13.00 -14.36 -8.66
CA PRO A 568 13.72 -14.02 -7.42
C PRO A 568 14.50 -12.69 -7.49
N THR A 569 14.68 -12.12 -8.68
CA THR A 569 15.41 -10.84 -8.84
C THR A 569 14.49 -9.65 -8.59
N THR A 570 13.23 -9.75 -9.02
CA THR A 570 12.24 -8.68 -8.88
C THR A 570 11.28 -8.91 -7.72
N GLY A 571 11.24 -10.12 -7.15
CA GLY A 571 10.33 -10.45 -6.05
C GLY A 571 8.90 -10.63 -6.53
N THR A 572 8.73 -10.91 -7.82
CA THR A 572 7.44 -10.94 -8.49
C THR A 572 7.04 -12.36 -8.81
N LEU A 573 5.89 -12.78 -8.32
CA LEU A 573 5.17 -13.95 -8.79
C LEU A 573 4.18 -13.52 -9.87
N THR A 574 4.35 -14.06 -11.07
CA THR A 574 3.43 -13.85 -12.18
C THR A 574 2.56 -15.08 -12.36
N LEU A 575 1.25 -14.88 -12.29
CA LEU A 575 0.23 -15.83 -12.70
C LEU A 575 -0.19 -15.47 -14.13
N SER A 576 -0.21 -16.45 -15.04
CA SER A 576 -0.55 -16.21 -16.45
C SER A 576 -1.39 -17.34 -17.03
N GLY A 577 -2.41 -16.97 -17.80
CA GLY A 577 -3.27 -17.87 -18.56
C GLY A 577 -4.74 -17.53 -18.36
N THR A 578 -5.48 -17.38 -19.46
CA THR A 578 -6.91 -17.08 -19.39
C THR A 578 -7.69 -18.26 -18.80
N ASP A 579 -8.36 -18.02 -17.68
CA ASP A 579 -9.18 -19.02 -16.99
C ASP A 579 -10.26 -18.35 -16.13
N THR A 580 -11.23 -19.12 -15.67
CA THR A 580 -12.35 -18.64 -14.85
C THR A 580 -11.91 -17.96 -13.56
N ILE A 581 -12.69 -16.98 -13.10
CA ILE A 581 -12.49 -16.33 -11.79
C ILE A 581 -12.44 -17.36 -10.66
N ALA A 582 -13.23 -18.43 -10.73
CA ALA A 582 -13.23 -19.50 -9.74
C ALA A 582 -11.86 -20.22 -9.65
N ASN A 583 -11.17 -20.42 -10.77
CA ASN A 583 -9.82 -21.00 -10.78
C ASN A 583 -8.80 -19.99 -10.26
N TYR A 584 -8.87 -18.72 -10.67
CA TYR A 584 -8.01 -17.67 -10.11
C TYR A 584 -8.17 -17.51 -8.60
N ARG A 585 -9.41 -17.58 -8.08
CA ARG A 585 -9.67 -17.57 -6.64
C ARG A 585 -8.94 -18.73 -5.93
N GLN A 586 -8.97 -19.93 -6.50
CA GLN A 586 -8.25 -21.07 -5.90
C GLN A 586 -6.73 -20.88 -5.95
N VAL A 587 -6.17 -20.41 -7.08
CA VAL A 587 -4.71 -20.17 -7.20
C VAL A 587 -4.27 -19.08 -6.22
N LEU A 588 -4.96 -17.94 -6.18
CA LEU A 588 -4.67 -16.83 -5.27
C LEU A 588 -4.75 -17.27 -3.81
N SER A 589 -5.79 -18.03 -3.42
CA SER A 589 -5.93 -18.56 -2.06
C SER A 589 -4.78 -19.49 -1.60
N SER A 590 -4.00 -20.01 -2.56
CA SER A 590 -2.85 -20.87 -2.30
C SER A 590 -1.52 -20.13 -2.24
N VAL A 591 -1.53 -18.81 -2.46
CA VAL A 591 -0.30 -18.00 -2.47
C VAL A 591 0.28 -17.96 -1.06
N THR A 592 1.53 -18.38 -0.95
CA THR A 592 2.29 -18.38 0.30
C THR A 592 3.57 -17.58 0.16
N TYR A 593 3.94 -16.90 1.23
CA TYR A 593 5.23 -16.25 1.39
C TYR A 593 6.15 -17.11 2.24
N ASN A 594 7.43 -17.18 1.86
CA ASN A 594 8.47 -17.81 2.65
C ASN A 594 9.80 -17.05 2.54
N SER A 595 10.53 -16.96 3.65
CA SER A 595 11.81 -16.26 3.74
C SER A 595 12.73 -16.85 4.80
N THR A 596 14.03 -16.65 4.62
CA THR A 596 15.08 -16.93 5.63
C THR A 596 15.49 -15.67 6.40
N ALA A 597 14.86 -14.52 6.12
CA ALA A 597 15.20 -13.24 6.74
C ALA A 597 14.83 -13.24 8.22
N THR A 598 15.70 -12.63 9.03
CA THR A 598 15.54 -12.55 10.49
C THR A 598 15.06 -11.18 10.97
N ASN A 599 14.87 -10.22 10.05
CA ASN A 599 14.43 -8.87 10.38
C ASN A 599 13.81 -8.10 9.18
N ALA A 600 12.91 -7.17 9.54
CA ALA A 600 12.16 -6.20 8.75
C ALA A 600 10.81 -6.68 8.19
N ASN A 601 9.74 -5.92 8.49
CA ASN A 601 8.42 -6.11 7.88
C ASN A 601 8.50 -5.88 6.37
N THR A 602 7.67 -6.59 5.61
CA THR A 602 7.53 -6.39 4.16
C THR A 602 6.07 -6.23 3.78
N THR A 603 5.83 -5.62 2.62
CA THR A 603 4.50 -5.48 2.02
C THR A 603 4.49 -6.24 0.70
N ILE A 604 3.39 -6.92 0.42
CA ILE A 604 3.19 -7.68 -0.81
C ILE A 604 2.01 -7.06 -1.55
N GLU A 605 2.25 -6.61 -2.76
CA GLU A 605 1.27 -5.99 -3.64
C GLU A 605 0.67 -7.01 -4.59
N PHE A 606 -0.64 -6.93 -4.82
CA PHE A 606 -1.40 -7.77 -5.73
C PHE A 606 -2.10 -6.89 -6.76
N VAL A 607 -1.99 -7.29 -8.03
CA VAL A 607 -2.76 -6.72 -9.14
C VAL A 607 -3.25 -7.88 -9.99
N VAL A 608 -4.55 -7.98 -10.21
CA VAL A 608 -5.16 -8.95 -11.14
C VAL A 608 -5.46 -8.28 -12.47
N ASP A 609 -5.47 -9.06 -13.54
CA ASP A 609 -5.63 -8.60 -14.92
C ASP A 609 -6.65 -9.49 -15.65
N ASP A 610 -7.72 -8.90 -16.19
CA ASP A 610 -8.75 -9.61 -16.96
C ASP A 610 -8.34 -9.93 -18.41
N GLY A 611 -7.34 -9.20 -18.93
CA GLY A 611 -6.83 -9.31 -20.29
C GLY A 611 -7.55 -8.45 -21.32
N GLN A 612 -8.48 -7.59 -20.91
CA GLN A 612 -9.14 -6.63 -21.78
C GLN A 612 -8.19 -5.48 -22.18
N ASP A 613 -8.61 -4.69 -23.17
CA ASP A 613 -7.80 -3.57 -23.68
C ASP A 613 -7.91 -2.30 -22.80
N LEU A 614 -9.03 -2.13 -22.10
CA LEU A 614 -9.39 -0.97 -21.29
C LEU A 614 -9.74 -1.39 -19.86
N ASN A 615 -9.37 -0.57 -18.87
CA ASN A 615 -9.61 -0.81 -17.43
C ASN A 615 -9.24 -2.20 -16.91
N ASN A 616 -8.32 -2.89 -17.57
CA ASN A 616 -8.11 -4.32 -17.41
C ASN A 616 -7.41 -4.78 -16.11
N THR A 617 -7.02 -3.86 -15.23
CA THR A 617 -6.18 -4.16 -14.05
C THR A 617 -6.79 -3.63 -12.78
N SER A 618 -6.81 -4.46 -11.73
CA SER A 618 -7.33 -4.05 -10.42
C SER A 618 -6.53 -2.92 -9.80
N ALA A 619 -7.16 -2.22 -8.85
CA ALA A 619 -6.42 -1.43 -7.87
C ALA A 619 -5.40 -2.32 -7.13
N VAL A 620 -4.31 -1.71 -6.65
CA VAL A 620 -3.27 -2.43 -5.90
C VAL A 620 -3.82 -2.82 -4.53
N ALA A 621 -3.99 -4.13 -4.30
CA ALA A 621 -4.28 -4.66 -2.98
C ALA A 621 -2.98 -5.02 -2.27
N THR A 622 -2.90 -4.87 -0.94
CA THR A 622 -1.68 -5.18 -0.20
C THR A 622 -1.89 -6.12 0.98
N THR A 623 -0.86 -6.94 1.22
CA THR A 623 -0.68 -7.72 2.43
C THR A 623 0.56 -7.23 3.18
N THR A 624 0.42 -6.91 4.47
CA THR A 624 1.53 -6.53 5.35
C THR A 624 1.99 -7.72 6.20
N LEU A 625 3.29 -8.03 6.17
CA LEU A 625 3.90 -9.10 6.95
C LEU A 625 4.72 -8.57 8.13
N GLY A 626 4.36 -9.02 9.33
CA GLY A 626 5.15 -8.83 10.56
C GLY A 626 6.06 -10.02 10.87
N PHE A 627 7.32 -9.80 11.24
CA PHE A 627 8.24 -10.87 11.65
C PHE A 627 8.21 -11.06 13.17
N VAL A 628 8.05 -12.30 13.64
CA VAL A 628 8.08 -12.64 15.08
C VAL A 628 9.30 -13.50 15.39
N GLN A 629 10.22 -12.96 16.22
CA GLN A 629 11.36 -13.73 16.76
C GLN A 629 10.87 -14.59 17.95
N LYS A 630 11.14 -15.90 17.93
CA LYS A 630 10.61 -16.85 18.92
C LYS A 630 11.35 -16.74 20.26
N LEU A 631 10.66 -16.28 21.31
CA LEU A 631 11.11 -16.34 22.70
C LEU A 631 10.80 -17.72 23.31
N ILE A 632 11.83 -18.43 23.74
CA ILE A 632 11.74 -19.71 24.46
C ILE A 632 11.91 -19.41 25.94
N THR A 633 10.86 -19.64 26.73
CA THR A 633 10.86 -19.28 28.15
C THR A 633 10.55 -20.49 29.03
N GLY A 634 11.30 -20.65 30.11
CA GLY A 634 11.10 -21.67 31.14
C GLY A 634 10.10 -21.26 32.22
N THR A 635 10.06 -22.07 33.25
CA THR A 635 9.19 -22.00 34.42
C THR A 635 9.99 -21.54 35.64
N SER A 636 9.44 -21.67 36.85
CA SER A 636 10.19 -21.40 38.09
C SER A 636 10.79 -22.69 38.68
N SER A 637 11.09 -23.66 37.84
CA SER A 637 11.63 -24.99 38.18
C SER A 637 12.69 -25.35 37.16
N ALA A 638 13.59 -26.27 37.52
CA ALA A 638 14.64 -26.74 36.61
C ALA A 638 14.05 -27.23 35.27
N ASP A 639 14.44 -26.56 34.19
CA ASP A 639 14.00 -26.78 32.83
C ASP A 639 15.14 -27.21 31.90
N ILE A 640 14.78 -27.86 30.79
CA ILE A 640 15.70 -28.13 29.68
C ILE A 640 15.13 -27.42 28.46
N LEU A 641 15.75 -26.31 28.06
CA LEU A 641 15.32 -25.47 26.95
C LEU A 641 16.28 -25.65 25.78
N ILE A 642 15.73 -26.09 24.65
CA ILE A 642 16.51 -26.35 23.44
C ILE A 642 15.95 -25.48 22.31
N GLY A 643 16.83 -24.65 21.75
CA GLY A 643 16.61 -23.81 20.60
C GLY A 643 16.48 -24.58 19.29
N THR A 644 16.44 -23.84 18.20
CA THR A 644 16.50 -24.31 16.82
C THR A 644 17.85 -23.92 16.23
N PRO A 645 18.25 -24.43 15.05
CA PRO A 645 19.46 -23.94 14.37
C PRO A 645 19.42 -22.47 13.86
N ASN A 646 18.48 -21.65 14.35
CA ASN A 646 18.31 -20.24 14.00
C ASN A 646 18.39 -19.40 15.27
N ASN A 647 18.76 -18.12 15.15
CA ASN A 647 18.81 -17.15 16.26
C ASN A 647 17.57 -17.22 17.18
N ASN A 648 17.79 -17.60 18.43
CA ASN A 648 16.79 -17.73 19.47
C ASN A 648 16.98 -16.71 20.58
N ILE A 649 15.89 -16.45 21.31
CA ILE A 649 15.95 -15.78 22.61
C ILE A 649 15.50 -16.82 23.64
N ILE A 650 16.37 -17.16 24.59
CA ILE A 650 16.14 -18.21 25.58
C ILE A 650 16.23 -17.60 26.98
N GLU A 651 15.23 -17.88 27.82
CA GLU A 651 15.17 -17.38 29.19
C GLU A 651 14.65 -18.51 30.11
N GLY A 652 15.52 -19.05 30.97
CA GLY A 652 15.17 -20.10 31.94
C GLY A 652 14.16 -19.65 33.00
N LYS A 653 14.35 -18.42 33.50
CA LYS A 653 13.77 -17.87 34.74
C LYS A 653 14.40 -18.53 35.97
N ALA A 654 13.60 -18.90 36.97
CA ALA A 654 14.11 -19.44 38.23
C ALA A 654 14.20 -20.97 38.16
N GLY A 655 15.25 -21.59 38.68
CA GLY A 655 15.49 -23.02 38.55
C GLY A 655 16.96 -23.30 38.29
N ASP A 656 17.37 -24.57 38.31
CA ASP A 656 18.70 -24.93 37.81
C ASP A 656 18.51 -25.41 36.37
N ASP A 657 18.61 -24.50 35.40
CA ASP A 657 18.18 -24.77 34.02
C ASP A 657 19.32 -25.24 33.12
N LYS A 658 18.96 -25.98 32.08
CA LYS A 658 19.87 -26.39 31.00
C LYS A 658 19.43 -25.77 29.69
N LEU A 659 20.25 -24.87 29.14
CA LEU A 659 19.96 -24.06 27.97
C LEU A 659 20.86 -24.46 26.80
N THR A 660 20.25 -24.71 25.64
CA THR A 660 20.96 -25.07 24.40
C THR A 660 20.42 -24.20 23.27
N GLY A 661 21.26 -23.44 22.58
CA GLY A 661 20.87 -22.61 21.43
C GLY A 661 20.75 -23.40 20.12
N ASN A 662 21.71 -24.29 19.90
CA ASN A 662 22.11 -24.99 18.69
C ASN A 662 22.97 -24.15 17.73
N GLY A 663 22.36 -23.47 16.77
CA GLY A 663 23.07 -22.71 15.74
C GLY A 663 22.36 -21.37 15.51
N GLY A 664 23.05 -20.42 14.88
CA GLY A 664 22.64 -19.02 14.87
C GLY A 664 23.33 -18.23 15.99
N ARG A 665 22.94 -16.95 16.10
CA ARG A 665 23.29 -16.07 17.22
C ARG A 665 22.18 -16.10 18.24
N ASP A 666 22.37 -16.88 19.28
CA ASP A 666 21.39 -17.02 20.33
C ASP A 666 21.58 -15.98 21.42
N LYS A 667 20.48 -15.62 22.09
CA LYS A 667 20.48 -14.67 23.19
C LYS A 667 19.92 -15.35 24.44
N PHE A 668 20.77 -15.54 25.44
CA PHE A 668 20.41 -16.12 26.73
C PHE A 668 20.20 -15.00 27.74
N ILE A 669 19.00 -14.89 28.31
CA ILE A 669 18.63 -13.84 29.26
C ILE A 669 18.69 -14.39 30.68
N PHE A 670 19.40 -13.69 31.56
CA PHE A 670 19.55 -14.02 32.97
C PHE A 670 19.21 -12.82 33.87
N SER A 671 18.74 -13.13 35.08
CA SER A 671 18.33 -12.21 36.14
C SER A 671 18.81 -12.71 37.52
N THR A 672 18.76 -11.84 38.52
CA THR A 672 19.10 -12.24 39.91
C THR A 672 18.09 -13.24 40.47
N GLY A 673 18.58 -14.30 41.09
CA GLY A 673 17.77 -15.36 41.70
C GLY A 673 17.37 -16.47 40.73
N ASP A 674 17.91 -16.46 39.51
CA ASP A 674 17.59 -17.45 38.48
C ASP A 674 18.06 -18.86 38.86
N GLY A 675 19.08 -19.04 39.70
CA GLY A 675 19.57 -20.36 40.11
C GLY A 675 20.93 -20.69 39.51
N ILE A 676 21.22 -21.98 39.32
CA ILE A 676 22.44 -22.47 38.68
C ILE A 676 22.12 -22.96 37.28
N ASP A 677 22.38 -22.12 36.28
CA ASP A 677 22.04 -22.39 34.89
C ASP A 677 23.24 -22.86 34.09
N THR A 678 23.05 -23.85 33.23
CA THR A 678 24.09 -24.41 32.36
C THR A 678 23.79 -24.14 30.89
N ILE A 679 24.70 -23.47 30.20
CA ILE A 679 24.67 -23.31 28.74
C ILE A 679 25.59 -24.35 28.11
N THR A 680 25.06 -25.17 27.22
CA THR A 680 25.74 -26.37 26.71
C THR A 680 26.60 -26.16 25.47
N ASP A 681 26.38 -25.05 24.77
CA ASP A 681 26.86 -24.83 23.41
C ASP A 681 27.24 -23.36 23.14
N PHE A 682 27.57 -22.62 24.20
CA PHE A 682 27.93 -21.21 24.11
C PHE A 682 29.16 -21.01 23.21
N GLY A 683 29.00 -20.19 22.16
CA GLY A 683 30.09 -19.84 21.24
C GLY A 683 30.02 -20.52 19.87
N GLY A 684 28.85 -21.00 19.45
CA GLY A 684 28.61 -21.47 18.07
C GLY A 684 29.31 -22.77 17.67
N VAL A 685 29.95 -23.49 18.59
CA VAL A 685 30.52 -24.83 18.35
C VAL A 685 29.72 -25.90 19.06
N GLY A 686 28.56 -26.21 18.48
CA GLY A 686 27.87 -27.47 18.72
C GLY A 686 28.77 -28.65 18.35
N SER A 687 29.45 -29.23 19.34
CA SER A 687 29.93 -30.61 19.39
C SER A 687 30.39 -31.29 18.08
N VAL A 688 31.30 -30.74 17.26
CA VAL A 688 32.03 -31.55 16.26
C VAL A 688 33.44 -31.01 16.00
N GLY A 689 34.45 -31.76 16.48
CA GLY A 689 35.73 -31.89 15.80
C GLY A 689 36.80 -30.85 16.11
N ILE A 690 37.78 -31.28 16.90
CA ILE A 690 39.21 -31.03 16.63
C ILE A 690 39.41 -31.05 15.10
N ASP A 691 40.14 -30.09 14.54
CA ASP A 691 40.64 -30.10 13.16
C ASP A 691 40.81 -31.54 12.64
N SER A 692 39.88 -31.94 11.78
CA SER A 692 40.05 -33.11 10.94
C SER A 692 39.66 -32.74 9.52
N ASN A 693 40.66 -32.26 8.79
CA ASN A 693 40.82 -32.42 7.35
C ASN A 693 40.09 -33.69 6.81
N PRO A 694 39.19 -33.60 5.81
CA PRO A 694 38.28 -34.68 5.48
C PRO A 694 38.97 -35.81 4.71
N SER A 695 39.15 -36.99 5.31
CA SER A 695 39.51 -38.20 4.56
C SER A 695 39.20 -39.51 5.32
N THR A 696 38.04 -40.08 5.00
CA THR A 696 37.67 -41.52 4.97
C THR A 696 37.50 -42.33 6.28
N ALA A 697 36.24 -42.72 6.53
CA ALA A 697 35.73 -44.09 6.73
C ALA A 697 36.00 -44.93 8.02
N VAL A 698 34.88 -45.27 8.70
CA VAL A 698 34.50 -46.54 9.38
C VAL A 698 35.01 -46.87 10.83
N ILE A 699 34.08 -46.77 11.81
CA ILE A 699 33.64 -47.64 12.98
C ILE A 699 34.67 -48.59 13.70
N PRO A 700 34.54 -49.03 15.00
CA PRO A 700 34.22 -48.44 16.34
C PRO A 700 35.22 -48.83 17.50
N GLU A 701 34.99 -48.30 18.71
CA GLU A 701 35.19 -48.90 20.08
C GLU A 701 36.60 -49.13 20.73
N VAL A 702 36.64 -48.77 22.04
CA VAL A 702 37.45 -49.26 23.20
C VAL A 702 38.93 -48.83 23.41
N ASP A 703 39.11 -48.03 24.48
CA ASP A 703 40.08 -48.10 25.61
C ASP A 703 41.48 -48.72 25.41
N THR A 704 42.55 -47.95 25.68
CA THR A 704 43.58 -48.21 26.72
C THR A 704 44.86 -47.36 26.55
N LEU A 705 45.17 -46.57 27.59
CA LEU A 705 46.49 -46.26 28.21
C LEU A 705 47.77 -46.18 27.33
N ASN A 706 48.45 -45.02 27.31
CA ASN A 706 49.75 -44.77 27.98
C ASN A 706 50.27 -43.32 27.67
N PRO A 707 50.91 -42.62 28.62
CA PRO A 707 51.29 -41.21 28.52
C PRO A 707 52.76 -41.07 28.07
N SER A 708 53.00 -40.27 27.04
CA SER A 708 54.22 -39.45 26.87
C SER A 708 54.18 -38.82 25.49
N THR A 709 54.59 -37.55 25.39
CA THR A 709 54.63 -36.71 24.19
C THR A 709 53.33 -35.96 23.82
N ALA A 710 52.80 -35.19 24.77
CA ALA A 710 52.04 -34.00 24.41
C ALA A 710 53.05 -32.92 23.96
N VAL A 711 53.24 -32.82 22.64
CA VAL A 711 53.73 -31.57 22.04
C VAL A 711 52.55 -30.61 22.13
N ILE A 712 52.72 -29.54 22.91
CA ILE A 712 51.78 -28.42 22.97
C ILE A 712 51.64 -27.88 21.53
N PRO A 713 50.46 -27.88 20.92
CA PRO A 713 50.27 -27.20 19.64
C PRO A 713 50.50 -25.71 19.85
N GLU A 714 51.30 -25.12 18.96
CA GLU A 714 51.46 -23.69 18.81
C GLU A 714 50.08 -23.04 18.68
N VAL A 715 49.77 -22.08 19.56
CA VAL A 715 48.52 -21.31 19.57
C VAL A 715 48.37 -20.64 18.21
N ASP A 716 47.35 -21.04 17.44
CA ASP A 716 46.96 -20.35 16.23
C ASP A 716 46.45 -18.95 16.62
N THR A 717 47.17 -17.92 16.15
CA THR A 717 46.89 -16.50 16.36
C THR A 717 46.00 -15.93 15.26
N SER A 718 45.28 -16.76 14.51
CA SER A 718 44.34 -16.31 13.49
C SER A 718 43.06 -15.75 14.13
N ASN A 719 42.68 -14.52 13.75
CA ASN A 719 41.39 -13.95 14.13
C ASN A 719 40.24 -14.87 13.70
N PRO A 720 39.13 -14.95 14.47
CA PRO A 720 37.98 -15.74 14.07
C PRO A 720 37.45 -15.28 12.71
N SER A 721 37.02 -16.24 11.89
CA SER A 721 36.46 -15.92 10.57
C SER A 721 35.13 -15.17 10.69
N THR A 722 34.73 -14.43 9.64
CA THR A 722 33.42 -13.75 9.59
C THR A 722 32.25 -14.71 9.84
N ALA A 723 32.39 -15.98 9.47
CA ALA A 723 31.38 -17.01 9.75
C ALA A 723 31.31 -17.37 11.24
N VAL A 724 32.46 -17.44 11.92
CA VAL A 724 32.50 -17.69 13.38
C VAL A 724 31.92 -16.49 14.13
N ILE A 725 32.25 -15.26 13.73
CA ILE A 725 31.71 -14.02 14.33
C ILE A 725 30.20 -13.88 14.09
N ALA A 726 29.71 -14.38 12.96
CA ALA A 726 28.29 -14.35 12.62
C ALA A 726 27.44 -15.33 13.45
N GLU A 727 28.04 -16.21 14.24
CA GLU A 727 27.39 -17.24 15.06
C GLU A 727 27.70 -17.04 16.57
N VAL A 728 28.18 -15.86 16.97
CA VAL A 728 28.48 -15.57 18.37
C VAL A 728 27.20 -15.32 19.16
N ASP A 729 26.99 -16.13 20.18
CA ASP A 729 25.88 -16.01 21.14
C ASP A 729 26.04 -14.80 22.07
N THR A 730 24.94 -14.38 22.69
CA THR A 730 24.89 -13.26 23.63
C THR A 730 24.34 -13.70 24.99
N LEU A 731 25.08 -13.40 26.07
CA LEU A 731 24.57 -13.38 27.44
C LEU A 731 24.00 -12.00 27.74
N ASP A 732 22.73 -11.94 28.13
CA ASP A 732 22.04 -10.71 28.51
C ASP A 732 21.76 -10.69 30.01
N PHE A 733 22.47 -9.81 30.70
CA PHE A 733 22.40 -9.54 32.13
C PHE A 733 21.73 -8.18 32.43
N THR A 734 20.94 -7.61 31.52
CA THR A 734 20.36 -6.25 31.64
C THR A 734 19.35 -6.05 32.77
N ARG A 735 19.17 -7.03 33.66
CA ARG A 735 18.18 -6.99 34.74
C ARG A 735 18.84 -7.19 36.09
N LEU A 736 18.55 -6.27 37.01
CA LEU A 736 18.71 -6.43 38.46
C LEU A 736 20.16 -6.50 39.00
N GLY A 737 21.09 -5.69 38.48
CA GLY A 737 22.39 -5.43 39.15
C GLY A 737 23.51 -6.43 38.84
N LEU A 738 23.38 -7.21 37.78
CA LEU A 738 24.46 -8.05 37.23
C LEU A 738 25.35 -7.18 36.32
N THR A 739 26.53 -6.79 36.83
CA THR A 739 27.45 -5.85 36.16
C THR A 739 28.82 -6.47 35.97
N ALA A 740 29.65 -5.89 35.09
CA ALA A 740 31.04 -6.33 34.98
C ALA A 740 31.81 -6.23 36.31
N LYS A 741 31.52 -5.19 37.13
CA LYS A 741 32.26 -4.91 38.38
C LYS A 741 32.06 -5.96 39.48
N ASN A 742 30.88 -6.58 39.55
CA ASN A 742 30.59 -7.65 40.50
C ASN A 742 30.71 -9.05 39.91
N LEU A 743 31.06 -9.19 38.63
CA LEU A 743 31.34 -10.48 38.02
C LEU A 743 32.58 -11.13 38.66
N GLN A 744 32.48 -12.43 38.93
CA GLN A 744 33.56 -13.31 39.30
C GLN A 744 33.60 -14.48 38.32
N LEU A 745 34.80 -14.85 37.91
CA LEU A 745 35.04 -15.94 36.97
C LEU A 745 35.83 -17.04 37.68
N ASN A 746 35.42 -18.29 37.51
CA ASN A 746 36.11 -19.44 38.08
C ASN A 746 36.22 -20.55 37.03
N GLN A 747 37.44 -21.03 36.77
CA GLN A 747 37.65 -22.16 35.87
C GLN A 747 37.55 -23.47 36.67
N ASN A 748 36.52 -24.28 36.40
CA ASN A 748 36.32 -25.57 37.06
C ASN A 748 36.38 -26.72 36.06
N GLY A 749 37.59 -27.30 35.92
CA GLY A 749 37.85 -28.28 34.87
C GLY A 749 37.69 -27.65 33.49
N ASN A 750 36.82 -28.22 32.65
CA ASN A 750 36.55 -27.69 31.31
C ASN A 750 35.46 -26.61 31.29
N ASN A 751 34.83 -26.27 32.42
CA ASN A 751 33.70 -25.34 32.46
C ASN A 751 34.14 -24.00 33.04
N LEU A 752 33.58 -22.92 32.48
CA LEU A 752 33.71 -21.58 33.06
C LEU A 752 32.46 -21.26 33.88
N GLU A 753 32.66 -20.97 35.16
CA GLU A 753 31.60 -20.61 36.09
C GLU A 753 31.60 -19.09 36.29
N LEU A 754 30.46 -18.45 36.00
CA LEU A 754 30.22 -17.03 36.20
C LEU A 754 29.36 -16.89 37.45
N THR A 755 29.85 -16.12 38.40
CA THR A 755 29.11 -15.77 39.63
C THR A 755 29.15 -14.27 39.83
N PHE A 756 28.29 -13.74 40.70
CA PHE A 756 28.23 -12.30 40.95
C PHE A 756 28.25 -11.98 42.45
N GLU A 757 29.17 -11.13 42.87
CA GLU A 757 29.28 -10.68 44.26
C GLU A 757 28.00 -9.97 44.73
N ASN A 758 27.64 -10.22 45.98
CA ASN A 758 26.48 -9.63 46.65
C ASN A 758 25.14 -9.90 45.92
N THR A 759 25.08 -10.97 45.12
CA THR A 759 23.84 -11.46 44.51
C THR A 759 23.52 -12.83 45.08
N SER A 760 22.25 -13.07 45.40
CA SER A 760 21.81 -14.38 45.89
C SER A 760 21.40 -15.26 44.72
N ASN A 761 21.96 -16.47 44.64
CA ASN A 761 21.43 -17.58 43.83
C ASN A 761 21.38 -17.29 42.31
N THR A 762 22.47 -16.80 41.73
CA THR A 762 22.68 -16.71 40.27
C THR A 762 24.09 -17.19 39.94
N GLN A 763 24.19 -18.30 39.22
CA GLN A 763 25.43 -18.84 38.67
C GLN A 763 25.16 -19.31 37.25
N ILE A 764 26.05 -18.95 36.32
CA ILE A 764 25.98 -19.42 34.93
C ILE A 764 27.20 -20.30 34.68
N ILE A 765 26.97 -21.51 34.20
CA ILE A 765 28.00 -22.47 33.82
C ILE A 765 28.04 -22.53 32.31
N LEU A 766 29.16 -22.11 31.72
CA LEU A 766 29.44 -22.32 30.31
C LEU A 766 30.18 -23.65 30.16
N GLU A 767 29.49 -24.66 29.62
CA GLU A 767 30.02 -26.02 29.49
C GLU A 767 31.12 -26.07 28.42
N ASN A 768 32.26 -26.71 28.73
CA ASN A 768 33.41 -26.82 27.83
C ASN A 768 33.99 -25.46 27.35
N PHE A 769 33.86 -24.42 28.19
CA PHE A 769 34.35 -23.08 27.91
C PHE A 769 35.56 -22.75 28.78
N LEU A 770 36.64 -22.26 28.17
CA LEU A 770 37.86 -21.84 28.86
C LEU A 770 37.83 -20.33 29.13
N LEU A 771 38.36 -19.92 30.27
CA LEU A 771 38.43 -18.53 30.75
C LEU A 771 39.02 -17.58 29.70
N GLU A 772 40.12 -17.95 29.05
CA GLU A 772 40.79 -17.12 28.04
C GLU A 772 39.94 -16.82 26.79
N ASN A 773 38.88 -17.62 26.56
CA ASN A 773 37.93 -17.39 25.47
C ASN A 773 36.79 -16.44 25.88
N PHE A 774 36.72 -16.04 27.15
CA PHE A 774 35.68 -15.19 27.69
C PHE A 774 36.14 -13.73 27.67
N ASN A 775 35.96 -13.05 26.54
CA ASN A 775 36.37 -11.65 26.42
C ASN A 775 35.33 -10.83 25.65
N ASN A 776 35.18 -9.55 26.00
CA ASN A 776 34.26 -8.62 25.36
C ASN A 776 35.02 -7.63 24.48
N LEU A 777 35.63 -8.12 23.39
CA LEU A 777 36.51 -7.31 22.56
C LEU A 777 35.71 -6.40 21.61
N PRO A 778 35.90 -5.06 21.67
CA PRO A 778 35.43 -4.17 20.64
C PRO A 778 36.32 -4.30 19.40
N ALA A 779 35.79 -4.00 18.22
CA ALA A 779 36.57 -4.05 16.99
C ALA A 779 37.81 -3.15 17.08
N SER A 780 38.95 -3.68 16.67
CA SER A 780 40.18 -2.92 16.40
C SER A 780 40.55 -3.02 14.92
N ASP A 781 41.54 -2.24 14.47
CA ASP A 781 42.05 -2.30 13.09
C ASP A 781 42.58 -3.70 12.72
N THR A 782 42.91 -4.54 13.70
CA THR A 782 43.52 -5.85 13.52
C THR A 782 42.70 -7.01 14.06
N SER A 783 41.57 -6.80 14.75
CA SER A 783 40.74 -7.88 15.30
C SER A 783 39.25 -7.51 15.28
N PRO A 784 38.38 -8.43 14.84
CA PRO A 784 36.93 -8.19 14.78
C PRO A 784 36.30 -8.11 16.19
N ALA A 785 35.18 -7.40 16.31
CA ALA A 785 34.43 -7.36 17.58
C ALA A 785 33.85 -8.75 17.90
N ILE A 786 34.06 -9.24 19.12
CA ILE A 786 33.45 -10.46 19.65
C ILE A 786 32.70 -10.03 20.91
N GLY A 787 31.71 -9.17 20.73
CA GLY A 787 30.86 -8.73 21.83
C GLY A 787 29.75 -9.74 22.06
N ASN A 788 29.82 -10.51 23.15
CA ASN A 788 28.90 -11.59 23.48
C ASN A 788 28.18 -11.39 24.82
N ILE A 789 28.36 -10.25 25.50
CA ILE A 789 27.77 -10.02 26.82
C ILE A 789 27.22 -8.59 26.93
N LEU A 790 26.00 -8.48 27.44
CA LEU A 790 25.34 -7.21 27.71
C LEU A 790 25.02 -7.12 29.22
N PHE A 791 25.73 -6.24 29.94
CA PHE A 791 25.52 -6.07 31.38
C PHE A 791 24.40 -5.07 31.73
N ASP A 792 23.92 -5.13 32.98
CA ASP A 792 22.99 -4.14 33.51
C ASP A 792 23.49 -2.70 33.33
N ASN A 793 22.57 -1.80 32.99
CA ASN A 793 22.80 -0.40 32.62
C ASN A 793 23.59 -0.16 31.31
N GLN A 794 23.93 -1.19 30.53
CA GLN A 794 24.47 -1.03 29.18
C GLN A 794 23.33 -0.96 28.14
N ARG A 795 23.43 -0.06 27.16
CA ARG A 795 22.47 0.06 26.04
C ARG A 795 22.91 -0.71 24.79
N GLY A 796 24.08 -1.31 24.84
CA GLY A 796 24.74 -2.07 23.79
C GLY A 796 26.02 -2.69 24.34
N ILE A 797 26.55 -3.68 23.64
CA ILE A 797 27.75 -4.39 24.08
C ILE A 797 28.95 -3.43 23.99
N VAL A 798 29.57 -3.18 25.14
CA VAL A 798 30.75 -2.32 25.29
C VAL A 798 31.84 -3.11 26.00
N ASP A 799 33.09 -2.77 25.72
CA ASP A 799 34.24 -3.37 26.39
C ASP A 799 34.27 -2.99 27.87
N SER A 800 33.76 -3.88 28.71
CA SER A 800 33.59 -3.64 30.14
C SER A 800 34.48 -4.52 31.01
N PHE A 801 35.13 -5.54 30.43
CA PHE A 801 36.08 -6.38 31.14
C PHE A 801 37.07 -7.03 30.17
N ASP A 802 38.29 -7.28 30.65
CA ASP A 802 39.39 -7.93 29.96
C ASP A 802 39.79 -9.22 30.71
N VAL A 803 40.21 -10.25 29.97
CA VAL A 803 40.73 -11.51 30.55
C VAL A 803 42.09 -11.81 29.96
N PHE A 804 43.05 -12.14 30.83
CA PHE A 804 44.40 -12.50 30.43
C PHE A 804 44.44 -13.95 29.91
N ASP A 805 45.19 -14.18 28.83
CA ASP A 805 45.48 -15.54 28.35
C ASP A 805 46.17 -16.35 29.46
N ALA A 806 45.74 -17.59 29.64
CA ALA A 806 46.24 -18.56 30.62
C ALA A 806 47.78 -18.72 30.62
N ASN A 807 48.46 -18.42 29.51
CA ASN A 807 49.92 -18.54 29.38
C ASN A 807 50.67 -17.20 29.38
N SER A 808 49.97 -16.08 29.57
CA SER A 808 50.56 -14.74 29.49
C SER A 808 51.43 -14.43 30.71
N THR A 809 52.55 -13.75 30.48
CA THR A 809 53.41 -13.14 31.53
C THR A 809 53.33 -11.62 31.52
N GLN A 810 52.19 -11.11 31.06
CA GLN A 810 51.94 -9.69 30.88
C GLN A 810 52.03 -8.94 32.21
N THR A 811 52.50 -7.69 32.12
CA THR A 811 52.76 -6.83 33.29
C THR A 811 51.96 -5.52 33.28
N ASP A 812 51.28 -5.23 32.16
CA ASP A 812 50.53 -3.98 31.94
C ASP A 812 49.06 -4.29 31.60
N LEU A 813 48.13 -3.48 32.12
CA LEU A 813 46.70 -3.54 31.78
C LEU A 813 46.40 -2.98 30.38
N PHE A 814 45.28 -3.41 29.78
CA PHE A 814 44.91 -3.02 28.41
C PHE A 814 44.21 -1.67 28.33
N LYS A 815 43.21 -1.41 29.18
CA LYS A 815 42.32 -0.24 29.09
C LYS A 815 41.93 0.29 30.47
N PRO A 816 41.83 1.62 30.64
CA PRO A 816 41.34 2.20 31.89
C PRO A 816 39.82 1.99 32.03
N ASN A 817 39.35 1.82 33.26
CA ASN A 817 37.93 1.61 33.61
C ASN A 817 37.30 0.30 33.08
N THR A 818 38.10 -0.71 32.73
CA THR A 818 37.63 -2.09 32.50
C THR A 818 37.91 -2.96 33.72
N VAL A 819 37.09 -3.99 33.92
CA VAL A 819 37.34 -5.01 34.96
C VAL A 819 38.34 -6.01 34.40
N THR A 820 39.48 -6.22 35.06
CA THR A 820 40.50 -7.15 34.57
C THR A 820 40.50 -8.44 35.38
N PHE A 821 40.46 -9.58 34.70
CA PHE A 821 40.73 -10.90 35.26
C PHE A 821 42.10 -11.38 34.78
N LEU A 822 42.98 -11.67 35.74
CA LEU A 822 44.30 -12.24 35.47
C LEU A 822 44.21 -13.75 35.23
N ASN A 823 45.35 -14.40 35.01
CA ASN A 823 45.43 -15.85 34.86
C ASN A 823 45.94 -16.50 36.15
N ASP A 824 45.94 -17.83 36.23
CA ASP A 824 46.35 -18.59 37.43
C ASP A 824 47.89 -18.64 37.66
N LEU A 825 48.67 -17.73 37.04
CA LEU A 825 50.12 -17.64 37.22
C LEU A 825 50.46 -16.52 38.19
N ASN A 826 51.69 -16.50 38.69
CA ASN A 826 52.18 -15.37 39.49
C ASN A 826 52.34 -14.12 38.61
N ASN A 827 51.42 -13.17 38.75
CA ASN A 827 51.34 -11.96 37.93
C ASN A 827 52.00 -10.77 38.64
N ASN A 828 52.45 -9.78 37.86
CA ASN A 828 52.98 -8.52 38.38
C ASN A 828 52.39 -7.36 37.58
N ILE A 829 51.31 -6.78 38.10
CA ILE A 829 50.44 -5.84 37.40
C ILE A 829 50.46 -4.48 38.07
N THR A 830 50.50 -3.45 37.23
CA THR A 830 50.33 -2.06 37.65
C THR A 830 49.09 -1.47 36.95
N GLY A 831 48.16 -0.96 37.75
CA GLY A 831 46.98 -0.21 37.36
C GLY A 831 47.30 1.15 36.75
N PHE A 832 46.27 1.84 36.29
CA PHE A 832 46.38 3.17 35.69
C PHE A 832 46.44 4.26 36.75
N LYS A 833 46.94 5.44 36.37
CA LYS A 833 46.87 6.62 37.24
C LYS A 833 45.56 7.34 37.05
N ASP A 834 44.99 7.83 38.14
CA ASP A 834 43.74 8.58 38.23
C ASP A 834 42.53 7.80 37.70
N SER A 835 42.51 6.48 37.91
CA SER A 835 41.50 5.52 37.43
C SER A 835 40.99 4.67 38.59
N GLY A 836 39.69 4.32 38.63
CA GLY A 836 39.16 3.39 39.64
C GLY A 836 39.16 1.98 39.09
N ASP A 837 40.32 1.33 39.13
CA ASP A 837 40.57 0.04 38.49
C ASP A 837 39.93 -1.11 39.28
N VAL A 838 39.51 -2.15 38.57
CA VAL A 838 39.01 -3.39 39.19
C VAL A 838 39.88 -4.52 38.66
N ILE A 839 40.70 -5.12 39.52
CA ILE A 839 41.68 -6.14 39.14
C ILE A 839 41.46 -7.38 40.00
N ASN A 840 41.28 -8.53 39.33
CA ASN A 840 41.10 -9.83 39.95
C ASN A 840 42.30 -10.72 39.61
N GLY A 841 43.11 -11.05 40.61
CA GLY A 841 44.33 -11.87 40.50
C GLY A 841 44.06 -13.34 40.17
N GLN A 842 42.89 -13.84 40.55
CA GLN A 842 42.48 -15.23 40.34
C GLN A 842 43.34 -16.21 41.16
N GLY A 843 44.43 -16.70 40.60
CA GLY A 843 45.29 -17.69 41.24
C GLY A 843 46.77 -17.39 41.02
N GLY A 844 47.62 -17.84 41.94
CA GLY A 844 49.06 -17.57 41.90
C GLY A 844 49.48 -16.59 42.99
N ASP A 845 50.78 -16.43 43.22
CA ASP A 845 51.27 -15.40 44.15
C ASP A 845 51.45 -14.08 43.37
N ASP A 846 50.45 -13.20 43.43
CA ASP A 846 50.36 -12.00 42.60
C ASP A 846 50.94 -10.74 43.26
N ILE A 847 51.39 -9.80 42.43
CA ILE A 847 51.73 -8.43 42.84
C ILE A 847 50.85 -7.48 42.05
N ILE A 848 49.91 -6.81 42.72
CA ILE A 848 48.94 -5.91 42.09
C ILE A 848 49.07 -4.52 42.73
N ASN A 849 49.37 -3.50 41.92
CA ASN A 849 49.47 -2.10 42.36
C ASN A 849 48.46 -1.22 41.63
N GLY A 850 47.45 -0.69 42.34
CA GLY A 850 46.37 0.16 41.80
C GLY A 850 46.81 1.56 41.36
N ASN A 851 47.92 2.09 41.89
CA ASN A 851 48.38 3.47 41.70
C ASN A 851 47.49 4.56 42.31
N SER A 852 46.67 5.26 41.52
CA SER A 852 45.88 6.39 42.03
C SER A 852 44.46 6.34 41.49
N GLY A 853 43.49 6.58 42.36
CA GLY A 853 42.07 6.38 42.10
C GLY A 853 41.42 5.62 43.25
N ASN A 854 40.18 5.16 43.06
CA ASN A 854 39.50 4.35 44.06
C ASN A 854 39.39 2.93 43.51
N ASP A 855 40.37 2.10 43.83
CA ASP A 855 40.58 0.79 43.21
C ASP A 855 39.87 -0.33 43.97
N LEU A 856 39.54 -1.41 43.26
CA LEU A 856 39.09 -2.67 43.83
C LEU A 856 40.05 -3.78 43.39
N LEU A 857 40.90 -4.19 44.32
CA LEU A 857 41.94 -5.20 44.09
C LEU A 857 41.54 -6.49 44.81
N ARG A 858 41.46 -7.59 44.06
CA ARG A 858 41.20 -8.93 44.59
C ARG A 858 42.39 -9.81 44.28
N GLY A 859 43.04 -10.39 45.29
CA GLY A 859 44.18 -11.31 45.11
C GLY A 859 43.71 -12.66 44.60
N GLY A 860 42.76 -13.27 45.33
CA GLY A 860 42.18 -14.55 44.95
C GLY A 860 42.83 -15.67 45.74
N THR A 861 43.48 -16.62 45.07
CA THR A 861 44.19 -17.72 45.74
C THR A 861 45.69 -17.60 45.55
N GLY A 862 46.47 -17.77 46.62
CA GLY A 862 47.92 -17.58 46.59
C GLY A 862 48.35 -16.56 47.65
N ASN A 863 49.65 -16.29 47.77
CA ASN A 863 50.15 -15.28 48.70
C ASN A 863 50.38 -13.96 47.94
N ASP A 864 49.38 -13.10 47.99
CA ASP A 864 49.32 -11.92 47.14
C ASP A 864 49.91 -10.68 47.81
N THR A 865 50.36 -9.73 46.99
CA THR A 865 50.76 -8.39 47.43
C THR A 865 49.90 -7.36 46.73
N LEU A 866 48.93 -6.80 47.46
CA LEU A 866 48.00 -5.79 46.95
C LEU A 866 48.39 -4.41 47.49
N ILE A 867 48.57 -3.44 46.58
CA ILE A 867 48.94 -2.06 46.90
C ILE A 867 47.87 -1.15 46.27
N GLY A 868 47.03 -0.51 47.08
CA GLY A 868 45.99 0.42 46.61
C GLY A 868 46.61 1.67 46.01
N GLY A 869 47.36 2.42 46.82
CA GLY A 869 48.08 3.61 46.40
C GLY A 869 47.39 4.88 46.91
N ALA A 870 46.91 5.75 46.03
CA ALA A 870 46.29 7.01 46.44
C ALA A 870 44.81 7.09 46.05
N GLY A 871 43.93 7.20 47.04
CA GLY A 871 42.48 7.30 46.94
C GLY A 871 41.82 6.36 47.94
N ASN A 872 40.53 6.10 47.80
CA ASN A 872 39.82 5.22 48.74
C ASN A 872 39.69 3.82 48.13
N ASP A 873 40.62 2.94 48.47
CA ASP A 873 40.75 1.64 47.82
C ASP A 873 40.02 0.54 48.58
N THR A 874 39.65 -0.54 47.90
CA THR A 874 39.11 -1.76 48.49
C THR A 874 40.01 -2.94 48.13
N LEU A 875 40.61 -3.57 49.15
CA LEU A 875 41.55 -4.67 49.00
C LEU A 875 40.94 -5.94 49.60
N VAL A 876 40.85 -6.99 48.80
CA VAL A 876 40.45 -8.35 49.19
C VAL A 876 41.64 -9.26 48.93
N GLY A 877 42.33 -9.70 49.98
CA GLY A 877 43.46 -10.65 49.84
C GLY A 877 42.97 -11.97 49.26
N GLY A 878 42.13 -12.66 50.04
CA GLY A 878 41.55 -13.92 49.63
C GLY A 878 42.16 -15.08 50.40
N ALA A 879 42.46 -16.17 49.71
CA ALA A 879 42.98 -17.39 50.30
C ALA A 879 44.51 -17.45 50.14
N GLY A 880 45.25 -17.46 51.25
CA GLY A 880 46.71 -17.49 51.28
C GLY A 880 47.21 -16.38 52.20
N ASN A 881 48.52 -16.18 52.37
CA ASN A 881 49.00 -15.18 53.32
C ASN A 881 49.37 -13.89 52.59
N ASP A 882 48.49 -12.90 52.66
CA ASP A 882 48.57 -11.74 51.79
C ASP A 882 49.24 -10.54 52.45
N VAL A 883 49.78 -9.65 51.63
CA VAL A 883 50.32 -8.34 52.02
C VAL A 883 49.44 -7.25 51.42
N LEU A 884 48.67 -6.58 52.26
CA LEU A 884 47.71 -5.56 51.84
C LEU A 884 48.21 -4.17 52.27
N THR A 885 48.37 -3.25 51.32
CA THR A 885 48.82 -1.88 51.59
C THR A 885 47.79 -0.91 51.01
N GLY A 886 47.05 -0.20 51.88
CA GLY A 886 46.04 0.77 51.46
C GLY A 886 46.67 1.98 50.78
N GLY A 887 47.30 2.85 51.57
CA GLY A 887 48.12 3.96 51.07
C GLY A 887 47.59 5.32 51.55
N GLU A 888 47.45 6.30 50.65
CA GLU A 888 46.85 7.60 50.94
C GLU A 888 45.34 7.55 50.70
N GLY A 889 44.52 7.80 51.72
CA GLY A 889 43.07 7.90 51.56
C GLY A 889 42.34 7.23 52.71
N ALA A 890 41.12 6.75 52.45
CA ALA A 890 40.34 5.96 53.40
C ALA A 890 40.04 4.60 52.80
N ASP A 891 40.89 3.64 53.14
CA ASP A 891 40.94 2.34 52.48
C ASP A 891 40.09 1.30 53.21
N THR A 892 39.68 0.28 52.49
CA THR A 892 38.83 -0.81 52.97
C THR A 892 39.53 -2.14 52.75
N PHE A 893 39.82 -2.85 53.84
CA PHE A 893 40.33 -4.21 53.83
C PHE A 893 39.17 -5.16 54.08
N LEU A 894 38.76 -5.88 53.03
CA LEU A 894 37.51 -6.62 53.00
C LEU A 894 37.75 -8.13 53.17
N TYR A 895 37.16 -8.69 54.23
CA TYR A 895 37.18 -10.11 54.53
C TYR A 895 35.79 -10.71 54.33
N ASN A 896 35.52 -11.23 53.14
CA ASN A 896 34.19 -11.62 52.66
C ASN A 896 34.12 -12.98 51.95
N SER A 897 34.68 -14.03 52.56
CA SER A 897 34.45 -15.40 52.08
C SER A 897 32.96 -15.80 52.16
N SER A 898 32.49 -16.54 51.15
CA SER A 898 31.14 -17.07 51.06
C SER A 898 30.86 -18.23 52.03
N THR A 899 31.88 -18.69 52.76
CA THR A 899 31.81 -19.77 53.75
C THR A 899 32.17 -19.27 55.15
N ALA A 900 31.86 -20.08 56.17
CA ALA A 900 32.33 -19.85 57.53
C ALA A 900 33.86 -19.78 57.59
N PHE A 901 34.40 -18.96 58.51
CA PHE A 901 35.83 -18.73 58.65
C PHE A 901 36.64 -20.02 58.60
N ASN A 902 37.57 -20.06 57.66
CA ASN A 902 38.54 -21.12 57.51
C ASN A 902 39.91 -20.47 57.29
N SER A 903 40.89 -20.83 58.11
CA SER A 903 42.23 -20.22 58.05
C SER A 903 42.93 -20.41 56.70
N THR A 904 42.51 -21.37 55.87
CA THR A 904 43.02 -21.52 54.49
C THR A 904 42.37 -20.58 53.49
N ASP A 905 41.12 -20.18 53.72
CA ASP A 905 40.31 -19.42 52.76
C ASP A 905 40.44 -17.90 52.99
N VAL A 906 40.90 -17.50 54.17
CA VAL A 906 41.01 -16.10 54.61
C VAL A 906 42.47 -15.68 54.85
N GLY A 907 43.38 -16.65 55.02
CA GLY A 907 44.80 -16.33 55.17
C GLY A 907 45.28 -15.85 56.54
N LEU A 908 46.60 -15.73 56.66
CA LEU A 908 47.27 -14.93 57.69
C LEU A 908 47.85 -13.67 57.05
N ASP A 909 47.04 -12.62 56.99
CA ASP A 909 47.40 -11.43 56.23
C ASP A 909 48.22 -10.42 57.03
N SER A 910 48.97 -9.60 56.31
CA SER A 910 49.69 -8.45 56.82
C SER A 910 49.14 -7.18 56.20
N ILE A 911 48.52 -6.32 57.01
CA ILE A 911 48.07 -5.01 56.56
C ILE A 911 49.11 -3.95 56.91
N ASN A 912 49.63 -3.29 55.89
CA ASN A 912 50.60 -2.21 56.00
C ASN A 912 49.91 -0.84 55.86
N GLY A 913 50.28 0.10 56.73
CA GLY A 913 49.83 1.49 56.61
C GLY A 913 48.44 1.79 57.17
N PHE A 914 47.83 0.87 57.93
CA PHE A 914 46.54 1.08 58.60
C PHE A 914 46.61 2.34 59.47
N TYR A 915 45.88 3.40 59.08
CA TYR A 915 46.09 4.81 59.41
C TYR A 915 47.27 5.46 58.66
N GLY A 916 47.03 5.87 57.41
CA GLY A 916 47.92 6.64 56.52
C GLY A 916 49.15 7.27 57.19
N VAL A 917 50.32 6.72 56.90
CA VAL A 917 51.59 7.10 57.51
C VAL A 917 52.02 8.49 57.00
N PHE A 918 51.83 9.50 57.86
CA PHE A 918 52.44 10.84 57.83
C PHE A 918 52.44 11.55 56.46
N PHE A 919 51.37 12.24 56.07
CA PHE A 919 51.31 13.65 55.64
C PHE A 919 49.88 13.95 55.14
N ALA A 920 49.28 15.05 55.61
CA ALA A 920 48.02 15.66 55.15
C ALA A 920 46.65 14.98 55.49
N ALA A 921 46.11 15.35 56.66
CA ALA A 921 44.78 15.96 56.82
C ALA A 921 43.53 15.35 56.13
N THR A 922 43.42 14.04 55.91
CA THR A 922 42.13 13.40 55.61
C THR A 922 41.38 13.07 56.91
N THR A 923 40.09 13.42 56.99
CA THR A 923 39.23 13.16 58.17
C THR A 923 38.57 11.78 58.14
N GLN A 924 38.99 10.92 57.22
CA GLN A 924 38.45 9.58 57.00
C GLN A 924 39.56 8.57 57.30
N SER A 925 39.24 7.50 58.01
CA SER A 925 40.19 6.47 58.44
C SER A 925 39.89 5.15 57.74
N ASP A 926 40.92 4.35 57.55
CA ASP A 926 40.81 3.00 56.99
C ASP A 926 39.84 2.12 57.79
N LYS A 927 39.29 1.12 57.12
CA LYS A 927 38.29 0.19 57.64
C LYS A 927 38.66 -1.26 57.38
N ILE A 928 38.37 -2.10 58.35
CA ILE A 928 38.36 -3.56 58.18
C ILE A 928 36.90 -4.00 58.12
N VAL A 929 36.49 -4.56 56.98
CA VAL A 929 35.13 -5.07 56.81
C VAL A 929 35.15 -6.56 57.10
N LEU A 930 34.29 -6.98 58.03
CA LEU A 930 34.09 -8.38 58.42
C LEU A 930 32.71 -8.83 57.94
N ASN A 931 32.66 -9.76 56.99
CA ASN A 931 31.40 -10.33 56.52
C ASN A 931 30.87 -11.37 57.52
N LYS A 932 29.57 -11.33 57.82
CA LYS A 932 28.95 -12.27 58.77
C LYS A 932 28.83 -13.70 58.26
N SER A 933 28.93 -13.95 56.96
CA SER A 933 29.05 -15.31 56.42
C SER A 933 30.38 -15.93 56.86
N THR A 934 31.47 -15.17 56.77
CA THR A 934 32.80 -15.56 57.24
C THR A 934 32.89 -15.56 58.77
N PHE A 935 32.62 -14.43 59.41
CA PHE A 935 32.71 -14.25 60.86
C PHE A 935 31.35 -14.48 61.54
N ASN A 936 30.78 -15.67 61.30
CA ASN A 936 29.41 -16.04 61.64
C ASN A 936 29.06 -16.02 63.14
N THR A 937 30.05 -15.95 64.04
CA THR A 937 29.81 -15.84 65.47
C THR A 937 29.67 -14.40 65.97
N ILE A 938 29.94 -13.39 65.12
CA ILE A 938 29.73 -11.98 65.43
C ILE A 938 28.22 -11.71 65.55
N THR A 939 27.81 -11.24 66.72
CA THR A 939 26.39 -10.99 67.02
C THR A 939 25.95 -9.57 66.69
N SER A 940 26.90 -8.66 66.53
CA SER A 940 26.68 -7.27 66.13
C SER A 940 25.85 -7.20 64.84
N VAL A 941 24.89 -6.28 64.80
CA VAL A 941 24.11 -6.02 63.58
C VAL A 941 25.01 -5.45 62.48
N PRO A 942 24.73 -5.73 61.19
CA PRO A 942 25.45 -5.11 60.10
C PRO A 942 25.42 -3.57 60.21
N GLY A 943 26.57 -2.93 60.01
CA GLY A 943 26.75 -1.50 60.19
C GLY A 943 28.17 -1.10 60.54
N ILE A 944 28.33 0.17 60.93
CA ILE A 944 29.63 0.75 61.30
C ILE A 944 29.96 0.35 62.74
N GLY A 945 31.02 -0.43 62.89
CA GLY A 945 31.57 -0.92 64.14
C GLY A 945 30.79 -2.02 64.83
N PHE A 946 31.30 -2.45 66.00
CA PHE A 946 30.65 -3.45 66.83
C PHE A 946 29.53 -2.83 67.66
N SER A 947 28.30 -3.29 67.44
CA SER A 947 27.12 -2.87 68.21
C SER A 947 26.97 -3.63 69.54
N ASN A 948 27.67 -4.75 69.69
CA ASN A 948 27.76 -5.50 70.95
C ASN A 948 29.19 -5.42 71.52
N GLU A 949 29.32 -4.90 72.75
CA GLU A 949 30.62 -4.74 73.42
C GLU A 949 31.36 -6.08 73.62
N SER A 950 30.65 -7.20 73.65
CA SER A 950 31.24 -8.54 73.79
C SER A 950 31.89 -9.07 72.50
N ASP A 951 31.67 -8.41 71.35
CA ASP A 951 32.20 -8.90 70.08
C ASP A 951 33.63 -8.40 69.82
N PHE A 952 34.10 -7.36 70.49
CA PHE A 952 35.43 -6.79 70.27
C PHE A 952 36.14 -6.41 71.57
N GLU A 953 37.38 -6.87 71.73
CA GLU A 953 38.23 -6.54 72.89
C GLU A 953 39.65 -6.18 72.47
N ILE A 954 40.26 -5.21 73.15
CA ILE A 954 41.67 -4.86 73.01
C ILE A 954 42.43 -5.39 74.22
N THR A 955 43.29 -6.40 74.02
CA THR A 955 44.05 -7.05 75.10
C THR A 955 45.31 -7.75 74.59
N SER A 956 46.39 -7.72 75.37
CA SER A 956 47.64 -8.46 75.07
C SER A 956 47.60 -9.92 75.55
N SER A 957 46.41 -10.48 75.78
CA SER A 957 46.19 -11.83 76.32
C SER A 957 45.10 -12.57 75.55
N ALA A 958 45.22 -12.54 74.22
CA ALA A 958 44.16 -12.95 73.30
C ALA A 958 43.64 -14.38 73.53
N GLU A 959 44.50 -15.34 73.88
CA GLU A 959 44.10 -16.73 74.17
C GLU A 959 43.16 -16.89 75.38
N THR A 960 43.11 -15.91 76.27
CA THR A 960 42.25 -15.95 77.47
C THR A 960 41.03 -15.02 77.37
N SER A 961 40.91 -14.25 76.28
CA SER A 961 39.75 -13.40 75.99
C SER A 961 38.55 -14.23 75.55
N THR A 962 37.35 -13.73 75.85
CA THR A 962 36.06 -14.29 75.41
C THR A 962 35.40 -13.46 74.30
N ALA A 963 36.07 -12.42 73.78
CA ALA A 963 35.53 -11.61 72.69
C ALA A 963 35.70 -12.32 71.34
N LYS A 964 34.85 -11.98 70.36
CA LYS A 964 34.86 -12.61 69.03
C LYS A 964 36.04 -12.13 68.20
N ILE A 965 36.32 -10.84 68.22
CA ILE A 965 37.47 -10.22 67.58
C ILE A 965 38.35 -9.64 68.68
N VAL A 966 39.61 -10.05 68.71
CA VAL A 966 40.57 -9.63 69.74
C VAL A 966 41.75 -8.94 69.09
N TYR A 967 42.04 -7.72 69.51
CA TYR A 967 43.20 -6.97 69.05
C TYR A 967 44.29 -6.92 70.12
N ASP A 968 45.49 -7.36 69.78
CA ASP A 968 46.69 -7.16 70.61
C ASP A 968 47.42 -5.88 70.18
N PRO A 969 47.36 -4.80 70.98
CA PRO A 969 47.97 -3.52 70.63
C PRO A 969 49.51 -3.52 70.73
N VAL A 970 50.14 -4.60 71.21
CA VAL A 970 51.61 -4.72 71.28
C VAL A 970 52.17 -5.32 70.01
N SER A 971 51.56 -6.40 69.52
CA SER A 971 51.99 -7.11 68.31
C SER A 971 51.31 -6.61 67.04
N GLY A 972 50.18 -5.90 67.17
CA GLY A 972 49.35 -5.49 66.03
C GLY A 972 48.43 -6.61 65.53
N GLN A 973 48.34 -7.74 66.23
CA GLN A 973 47.63 -8.92 65.78
C GLN A 973 46.12 -8.86 66.05
N LEU A 974 45.32 -9.29 65.08
CA LEU A 974 43.87 -9.47 65.17
C LEU A 974 43.53 -10.96 65.12
N PHE A 975 42.79 -11.41 66.13
CA PHE A 975 42.37 -12.79 66.29
C PHE A 975 40.85 -12.91 66.19
N TYR A 976 40.39 -14.00 65.59
CA TYR A 976 38.99 -14.41 65.58
C TYR A 976 38.76 -15.60 66.51
N ASN A 977 37.78 -15.48 67.39
CA ASN A 977 37.33 -16.55 68.29
C ASN A 977 36.03 -17.17 67.76
N GLU A 978 36.18 -18.30 67.07
CA GLU A 978 35.06 -19.02 66.48
C GLU A 978 34.28 -19.86 67.51
N ASN A 979 34.87 -20.21 68.66
CA ASN A 979 34.11 -20.86 69.74
C ASN A 979 33.04 -19.93 70.34
N GLY A 980 33.12 -18.64 70.01
CA GLY A 980 32.20 -17.63 70.45
C GLY A 980 32.65 -17.00 71.76
N SER A 981 31.79 -17.03 72.79
CA SER A 981 32.05 -16.29 74.05
C SER A 981 32.82 -17.11 75.09
N THR A 982 33.54 -18.14 74.65
CA THR A 982 34.40 -19.00 75.48
C THR A 982 35.87 -18.71 75.16
N ALA A 983 36.75 -18.77 76.16
CA ALA A 983 38.19 -18.54 75.94
C ALA A 983 38.82 -19.62 75.02
N GLY A 984 39.76 -19.21 74.18
CA GLY A 984 40.41 -20.02 73.14
C GLY A 984 39.74 -19.91 71.77
N PHE A 985 40.53 -19.95 70.69
CA PHE A 985 40.08 -19.52 69.35
C PHE A 985 39.28 -20.53 68.52
N GLY A 986 39.33 -21.84 68.85
CA GLY A 986 38.65 -22.87 68.06
C GLY A 986 39.38 -23.16 66.74
N SER A 987 38.65 -23.28 65.63
CA SER A 987 39.20 -23.21 64.26
C SER A 987 39.44 -21.78 63.77
N GLY A 988 38.98 -20.79 64.54
CA GLY A 988 39.47 -19.41 64.44
C GLY A 988 40.92 -19.28 64.91
N GLY A 989 41.47 -18.08 64.76
CA GLY A 989 42.85 -17.80 65.14
C GLY A 989 43.29 -16.40 64.70
N LEU A 990 44.60 -16.19 64.65
CA LEU A 990 45.18 -15.03 63.99
C LEU A 990 44.70 -15.02 62.53
N PHE A 991 44.29 -13.86 62.02
CA PHE A 991 43.94 -13.71 60.60
C PHE A 991 44.54 -12.45 60.00
N VAL A 992 44.86 -11.45 60.82
CA VAL A 992 45.49 -10.20 60.37
C VAL A 992 46.59 -9.77 61.34
N THR A 993 47.72 -9.32 60.80
CA THR A 993 48.72 -8.53 61.53
C THR A 993 48.76 -7.11 60.96
N LEU A 994 48.46 -6.12 61.77
CA LEU A 994 48.56 -4.70 61.42
C LEU A 994 49.97 -4.19 61.72
N THR A 995 50.74 -3.92 60.66
CA THR A 995 52.12 -3.42 60.78
C THR A 995 52.15 -2.07 61.50
N GLY A 996 52.97 -1.97 62.54
CA GLY A 996 53.11 -0.75 63.36
C GLY A 996 52.18 -0.67 64.57
N ALA A 997 51.31 -1.68 64.77
CA ALA A 997 50.40 -1.80 65.92
C ALA A 997 49.57 -0.53 66.21
N PRO A 998 48.69 -0.12 65.27
CA PRO A 998 47.90 1.11 65.39
C PRO A 998 46.88 1.09 66.53
N ILE A 999 46.45 2.26 66.99
CA ILE A 999 45.37 2.36 67.98
C ILE A 999 44.03 2.12 67.29
N LEU A 1000 43.41 0.95 67.51
CA LEU A 1000 42.08 0.63 66.98
C LEU A 1000 40.94 1.12 67.87
N LYS A 1001 39.81 1.42 67.23
CA LYS A 1001 38.50 1.71 67.83
C LYS A 1001 37.44 0.84 67.15
N THR A 1002 36.29 0.68 67.81
CA THR A 1002 35.16 -0.05 67.22
C THR A 1002 34.72 0.52 65.89
N SER A 1003 34.83 1.84 65.68
CA SER A 1003 34.50 2.51 64.42
C SER A 1003 35.39 2.15 63.24
N ASP A 1004 36.53 1.49 63.46
CA ASP A 1004 37.47 1.08 62.40
C ASP A 1004 37.05 -0.23 61.73
N PHE A 1005 35.99 -0.85 62.24
CA PHE A 1005 35.41 -2.06 61.68
C PHE A 1005 34.07 -1.75 61.01
N ILE A 1006 33.72 -2.51 59.99
CA ILE A 1006 32.38 -2.55 59.40
C ILE A 1006 31.93 -4.00 59.46
N ILE A 1007 30.74 -4.23 60.01
CA ILE A 1007 30.12 -5.54 60.00
C ILE A 1007 29.19 -5.59 58.78
N GLN A 1008 29.47 -6.46 57.82
CA GLN A 1008 28.66 -6.62 56.61
C GLN A 1008 27.69 -7.80 56.77
N ALA A 1009 26.48 -7.65 56.21
CA ALA A 1009 25.43 -8.65 56.27
C ALA A 1009 25.84 -10.00 55.66
#